data_AF-A0A9W4B6E4-F1
#
_entry.id   AF-A0A9W4B6E4-F1
#
_cell.length_a   1.000
_cell.length_b   1.000
_cell.length_c   1.000
_cell.angle_alpha   90.00
_cell.angle_beta   90.00
_cell.angle_gamma   90.00
#
_symmetry.space_group_name_H-M   'P 1'
#
loop_
_entity.id
_entity.type
_entity.pdbx_description
1 polymer ?
#
loop_
_entity_poly.entity_id
_entity_poly.type
_entity_poly.pdbx_seq_one_letter_code
_entity_poly.pdbx_strand_id
1 'polypeptide(L)'
;MPRDEQERTYRFARLIAVVAGIAGLLLCGLVPLLPVKQTTATILWPQTSSPDGLITDITAPLVSGAPLALDISIPCQAVATLPEEGGLVVSTVPPAGIDSSRNGLFVRATEDVVVVAVRDSVAAVAPRPAVESGACSTLHLWANPGEVGADFIGIPGAAGTLSAEKKPQVAGVFTDLEVAAQAGLSGRIDIDTRFITSPTTLKLAVMVLGVVCVIASMVAMAVLDRRRSRRVAHAWRRFWRVGWATWLADIGVVGTLLLWHIIGALSSDDGYNLTIARVSTEAGYTANYYRFFGATEAPFDWYQSVLAHLAAISTASVWMRIPATLAGIGAWLILSRWVLPRLGARLAANRVTVWTAGAVFLAAWLPFNNGLRPEPLIAFGVIAAWALVEYAIGTRRLLPYAVAIVVAAFSVTLAPQGLIAVAPLLVGARAVARIIRDRRALDGVLAPLATLLSSAALLFVIVFRDQTLATVAESARIKYVVGPTIAWYQDFLRYYFLTVEDSVDSSLTRRFAVLVLLLCLFGMLAVLLRRSAVPGMARGPVWRLIGTTAIGLLLLTFTPTKWAVQFGAFAALAGALGAVTAFSFARVGLHSRRNIALYVTALLFVLAWATSGINGWFYVGNYGVPWFDKQPVIAGFPVLTIFLVLAILTGLLAGWLHFRMDYTGHTEVASTGRNRALASTPLLVVAVIMVVLEVGSLAKGAAQRYPVYTTAKANVAALTSGLSSTSCAMADDVLVEPDTNAGMLQPVPGQRFGEYGPLGGEDPVGFTPNGVSDTLEPAEPVTANPGLVNSDGSPNEPNVGIGYAAGTGGGYGPVGVNGSNVFLPFGLDPKRTPVMGSYDENTLAAKVTSAWYQLPPRTPDRPLVTVAAAGAIWYYEEDGSFNYGQSLKLQWGVHRPDGSYQALGDVQPIDIFPQKAWRNLRFPLAWAPPEANVARIVADDPNLSDDQWFAFTPPRVPVLETAQQLLGSETPVMLDIATAANFPCQRPFSEHLGVAELPEYRIQPNFKQIVSSSNMWQSAQDGGPFLFIQALLRTTAVPSYLRDDWYRDWGSIERYQRVVPASRAPNANVEQGTQRVFGWSRNGPIRALP
;
A
#
# COMPACT_ATOMS: atom_id res chain seq x y z
N MET A 1 -39.22 43.31 21.32
CA MET A 1 -39.17 42.22 22.30
C MET A 1 -38.84 42.81 23.66
N PRO A 2 -39.76 42.70 24.65
CA PRO A 2 -39.51 43.17 26.01
C PRO A 2 -38.30 42.44 26.63
N ARG A 3 -37.56 43.14 27.49
CA ARG A 3 -36.30 42.70 28.11
C ARG A 3 -36.41 41.35 28.82
N ASP A 4 -37.58 41.04 29.38
CA ASP A 4 -37.88 39.81 30.11
C ASP A 4 -37.92 38.56 29.21
N GLU A 5 -38.38 38.68 27.96
CA GLU A 5 -38.39 37.55 27.02
C GLU A 5 -36.97 37.15 26.60
N GLN A 6 -36.07 38.12 26.44
CA GLN A 6 -34.67 37.86 26.14
C GLN A 6 -33.96 37.20 27.32
N GLU A 7 -34.16 37.67 28.55
CA GLU A 7 -33.57 37.03 29.73
C GLU A 7 -34.06 35.59 29.90
N ARG A 8 -35.36 35.34 29.72
CA ARG A 8 -35.95 34.00 29.77
C ARG A 8 -35.36 33.08 28.70
N THR A 9 -35.22 33.57 27.46
CA THR A 9 -34.61 32.84 26.33
C THR A 9 -33.19 32.39 26.67
N TYR A 10 -32.38 33.27 27.26
CA TYR A 10 -31.00 32.92 27.58
C TYR A 10 -30.86 32.03 28.82
N ARG A 11 -31.73 32.17 29.83
CA ARG A 11 -31.77 31.22 30.96
C ARG A 11 -32.11 29.81 30.46
N PHE A 12 -33.06 29.70 29.54
CA PHE A 12 -33.43 28.44 28.90
C PHE A 12 -32.30 27.86 28.05
N ALA A 13 -31.65 28.69 27.21
CA ALA A 13 -30.48 28.26 26.44
C ALA A 13 -29.31 27.79 27.33
N ARG A 14 -29.08 28.45 28.47
CA ARG A 14 -28.07 28.02 29.45
C ARG A 14 -28.40 26.65 30.05
N LEU A 15 -29.67 26.42 30.40
CA LEU A 15 -30.12 25.12 30.90
C LEU A 15 -29.94 24.02 29.84
N ILE A 16 -30.35 24.25 28.60
CA ILE A 16 -30.18 23.29 27.50
C ILE A 16 -28.70 22.97 27.28
N ALA A 17 -27.82 23.98 27.22
CA ALA A 17 -26.39 23.77 27.01
C ALA A 17 -25.76 22.84 28.07
N VAL A 18 -26.25 22.92 29.33
CA VAL A 18 -25.81 22.04 30.41
C VAL A 18 -26.45 20.66 30.31
N VAL A 19 -27.78 20.59 30.26
CA VAL A 19 -28.52 19.30 30.30
C VAL A 19 -28.20 18.46 29.06
N ALA A 20 -28.32 19.05 27.86
CA ALA A 20 -28.00 18.35 26.63
C ALA A 20 -26.49 18.07 26.50
N GLY A 21 -25.63 18.96 27.03
CA GLY A 21 -24.19 18.72 27.07
C GLY A 21 -23.81 17.52 27.95
N ILE A 22 -24.32 17.46 29.18
CA ILE A 22 -24.05 16.32 30.09
C ILE A 22 -24.69 15.04 29.56
N ALA A 23 -25.93 15.10 29.08
CA ALA A 23 -26.59 13.94 28.48
C ALA A 23 -25.82 13.43 27.26
N GLY A 24 -25.39 14.32 26.35
CA GLY A 24 -24.58 13.96 25.19
C GLY A 24 -23.25 13.33 25.58
N LEU A 25 -22.56 13.88 26.59
CA LEU A 25 -21.32 13.31 27.11
C LEU A 25 -21.51 11.88 27.64
N LEU A 26 -22.54 11.65 28.46
CA LEU A 26 -22.82 10.34 29.06
C LEU A 26 -23.29 9.33 28.01
N LEU A 27 -24.24 9.71 27.15
CA LEU A 27 -24.79 8.83 26.11
C LEU A 27 -23.71 8.40 25.12
N CYS A 28 -22.91 9.34 24.61
CA CYS A 28 -21.80 9.02 23.71
C CYS A 28 -20.74 8.16 24.42
N GLY A 29 -20.42 8.44 25.69
CA GLY A 29 -19.46 7.66 26.47
C GLY A 29 -19.88 6.21 26.74
N LEU A 30 -21.19 5.92 26.78
CA LEU A 30 -21.72 4.57 26.99
C LEU A 30 -21.75 3.71 25.71
N VAL A 31 -21.74 4.31 24.52
CA VAL A 31 -21.77 3.61 23.21
C VAL A 31 -20.83 2.40 23.11
N PRO A 32 -19.54 2.48 23.47
CA PRO A 32 -18.60 1.35 23.38
C PRO A 32 -18.99 0.11 24.20
N LEU A 33 -19.84 0.27 25.23
CA LEU A 33 -20.21 -0.77 26.18
C LEU A 33 -21.57 -1.41 25.87
N LEU A 34 -22.36 -0.77 25.00
CA LEU A 34 -23.71 -1.24 24.67
C LEU A 34 -23.69 -2.55 23.88
N PRO A 35 -24.74 -3.38 24.02
CA PRO A 35 -24.78 -4.68 23.39
C PRO A 35 -24.89 -4.58 21.86
N VAL A 36 -24.25 -5.54 21.20
CA VAL A 36 -24.26 -5.74 19.74
C VAL A 36 -24.82 -7.13 19.40
N LYS A 37 -25.28 -7.30 18.17
CA LYS A 37 -25.57 -8.63 17.61
C LYS A 37 -24.35 -9.08 16.84
N GLN A 38 -23.73 -10.18 17.28
CA GLN A 38 -22.64 -10.82 16.57
C GLN A 38 -23.21 -11.97 15.73
N THR A 39 -22.79 -12.07 14.47
CA THR A 39 -23.10 -13.23 13.63
C THR A 39 -22.14 -14.36 13.99
N THR A 40 -22.65 -15.56 14.26
CA THR A 40 -21.83 -16.77 14.50
C THR A 40 -21.76 -17.59 13.22
N ALA A 41 -20.68 -18.33 13.04
CA ALA A 41 -20.50 -19.22 11.90
C ALA A 41 -19.87 -20.54 12.36
N THR A 42 -20.49 -21.65 11.99
CA THR A 42 -20.05 -23.00 12.36
C THR A 42 -19.96 -23.86 11.10
N ILE A 43 -18.89 -24.65 11.00
CA ILE A 43 -18.76 -25.69 9.97
C ILE A 43 -18.92 -27.04 10.66
N LEU A 44 -19.86 -27.84 10.16
CA LEU A 44 -20.03 -29.24 10.56
C LEU A 44 -19.35 -30.15 9.55
N TRP A 45 -18.95 -31.35 9.96
CA TRP A 45 -18.43 -32.39 9.08
C TRP A 45 -18.80 -33.76 9.66
N PRO A 46 -19.20 -34.76 8.87
CA PRO A 46 -19.42 -34.75 7.42
C PRO A 46 -20.63 -33.91 6.96
N GLN A 47 -20.62 -33.37 5.73
CA GLN A 47 -21.73 -32.58 5.16
C GLN A 47 -22.37 -33.19 3.91
N THR A 48 -21.54 -33.82 3.08
CA THR A 48 -21.93 -34.43 1.81
C THR A 48 -21.36 -35.84 1.75
N SER A 49 -22.05 -36.70 1.03
CA SER A 49 -21.54 -38.02 0.67
C SER A 49 -21.05 -38.00 -0.78
N SER A 50 -19.96 -38.72 -1.05
CA SER A 50 -19.51 -39.01 -2.41
C SER A 50 -20.61 -39.80 -3.17
N PRO A 51 -20.53 -39.90 -4.51
CA PRO A 51 -21.42 -40.77 -5.27
C PRO A 51 -21.48 -42.22 -4.75
N ASP A 52 -20.40 -42.67 -4.12
CA ASP A 52 -20.25 -44.01 -3.55
C ASP A 52 -20.75 -44.12 -2.08
N GLY A 53 -21.32 -43.03 -1.53
CA GLY A 53 -21.87 -42.97 -0.18
C GLY A 53 -20.86 -42.70 0.94
N LEU A 54 -19.59 -42.45 0.60
CA LEU A 54 -18.50 -42.18 1.54
C LEU A 54 -18.47 -40.71 1.98
N ILE A 55 -17.84 -40.41 3.11
CA ILE A 55 -17.58 -39.03 3.51
C ILE A 55 -16.66 -38.32 2.51
N THR A 56 -16.81 -37.00 2.38
CA THR A 56 -15.95 -36.18 1.52
C THR A 56 -15.13 -35.18 2.33
N ASP A 57 -13.98 -34.81 1.77
CA ASP A 57 -13.20 -33.67 2.24
C ASP A 57 -14.00 -32.37 2.08
N ILE A 58 -13.61 -31.34 2.82
CA ILE A 58 -14.16 -29.99 2.67
C ILE A 58 -13.05 -28.94 2.72
N THR A 59 -13.22 -27.88 1.93
CA THR A 59 -12.32 -26.71 1.89
C THR A 59 -12.98 -25.53 2.61
N ALA A 60 -12.30 -24.97 3.60
CA ALA A 60 -12.76 -23.82 4.40
C ALA A 60 -11.57 -22.97 4.90
N PRO A 61 -10.98 -22.13 4.04
CA PRO A 61 -9.84 -21.30 4.40
C PRO A 61 -10.24 -20.21 5.40
N LEU A 62 -9.89 -20.40 6.68
CA LEU A 62 -10.20 -19.40 7.71
C LEU A 62 -9.24 -18.21 7.62
N VAL A 63 -9.80 -17.00 7.53
CA VAL A 63 -9.02 -15.75 7.45
C VAL A 63 -8.22 -15.50 8.75
N SER A 64 -8.78 -15.88 9.90
CA SER A 64 -8.11 -15.76 11.20
C SER A 64 -7.05 -16.84 11.46
N GLY A 65 -6.88 -17.80 10.55
CA GLY A 65 -6.00 -18.96 10.68
C GLY A 65 -6.57 -20.03 11.61
N ALA A 66 -6.61 -19.73 12.91
CA ALA A 66 -7.17 -20.63 13.92
C ALA A 66 -8.68 -20.36 14.11
N PRO A 67 -9.49 -21.41 14.33
CA PRO A 67 -10.90 -21.27 14.69
C PRO A 67 -11.05 -20.75 16.12
N LEU A 68 -12.27 -20.37 16.55
CA LEU A 68 -12.56 -20.11 17.96
C LEU A 68 -12.50 -21.41 18.77
N ALA A 69 -13.19 -22.44 18.30
CA ALA A 69 -13.22 -23.78 18.85
C ALA A 69 -13.17 -24.84 17.75
N LEU A 70 -12.56 -25.98 18.07
CA LEU A 70 -12.52 -27.18 17.24
C LEU A 70 -12.87 -28.38 18.12
N ASP A 71 -13.80 -29.21 17.66
CA ASP A 71 -14.21 -30.46 18.31
C ASP A 71 -14.37 -31.51 17.22
N ILE A 72 -13.56 -32.57 17.26
CA ILE A 72 -13.61 -33.68 16.30
C ILE A 72 -13.69 -34.99 17.08
N SER A 73 -14.64 -35.83 16.71
CA SER A 73 -14.83 -37.18 17.22
C SER A 73 -14.77 -38.16 16.05
N ILE A 74 -13.87 -39.14 16.14
CA ILE A 74 -13.68 -40.18 15.13
C ILE A 74 -13.83 -41.55 15.82
N PRO A 75 -14.77 -42.41 15.39
CA PRO A 75 -14.86 -43.77 15.89
C PRO A 75 -13.56 -44.51 15.58
N CYS A 76 -12.94 -45.13 16.59
CA CYS A 76 -11.62 -45.75 16.42
C CYS A 76 -11.62 -46.90 15.41
N GLN A 77 -12.76 -47.59 15.24
CA GLN A 77 -12.95 -48.61 14.20
C GLN A 77 -12.86 -48.05 12.77
N ALA A 78 -13.07 -46.75 12.55
CA ALA A 78 -12.91 -46.14 11.23
C ALA A 78 -11.44 -46.19 10.76
N VAL A 79 -10.47 -46.16 11.69
CA VAL A 79 -9.04 -46.22 11.37
C VAL A 79 -8.66 -47.52 10.68
N ALA A 80 -9.39 -48.61 10.95
CA ALA A 80 -9.18 -49.92 10.33
C ALA A 80 -9.48 -49.96 8.82
N THR A 81 -10.07 -48.90 8.25
CA THR A 81 -10.28 -48.79 6.79
C THR A 81 -9.03 -48.35 6.03
N LEU A 82 -7.99 -47.88 6.73
CA LEU A 82 -6.73 -47.49 6.10
C LEU A 82 -5.90 -48.70 5.69
N PRO A 83 -5.07 -48.60 4.63
CA PRO A 83 -4.11 -49.64 4.24
C PRO A 83 -3.14 -50.05 5.36
N GLU A 84 -2.52 -51.22 5.27
CA GLU A 84 -1.52 -51.69 6.26
C GLU A 84 -0.37 -50.68 6.45
N GLU A 85 0.11 -50.06 5.36
CA GLU A 85 1.15 -49.02 5.38
C GLU A 85 0.73 -47.75 6.16
N GLY A 86 -0.57 -47.57 6.42
CA GLY A 86 -1.15 -46.44 7.13
C GLY A 86 -1.72 -45.37 6.20
N GLY A 87 -1.87 -44.16 6.72
CA GLY A 87 -2.48 -43.06 5.98
C GLY A 87 -2.91 -41.89 6.87
N LEU A 88 -3.59 -40.92 6.25
CA LEU A 88 -4.13 -39.77 6.97
C LEU A 88 -5.54 -40.07 7.50
N VAL A 89 -5.67 -40.16 8.82
CA VAL A 89 -6.99 -40.31 9.46
C VAL A 89 -7.78 -38.99 9.33
N VAL A 90 -7.17 -37.86 9.71
CA VAL A 90 -7.75 -36.53 9.51
C VAL A 90 -6.66 -35.46 9.56
N SER A 91 -6.82 -34.39 8.78
CA SER A 91 -6.05 -33.16 8.90
C SER A 91 -6.89 -31.91 8.66
N THR A 92 -6.44 -30.79 9.23
CA THR A 92 -7.04 -29.46 9.03
C THR A 92 -6.42 -28.66 7.88
N VAL A 93 -5.36 -29.19 7.25
CA VAL A 93 -4.64 -28.63 6.09
C VAL A 93 -4.16 -29.79 5.21
N PRO A 94 -4.06 -29.64 3.89
CA PRO A 94 -3.65 -30.76 3.05
C PRO A 94 -2.16 -31.11 3.28
N PRO A 95 -1.77 -32.40 3.35
CA PRO A 95 -0.39 -32.81 3.59
C PRO A 95 0.62 -32.22 2.60
N ALA A 96 0.22 -32.07 1.33
CA ALA A 96 1.06 -31.58 0.24
C ALA A 96 1.14 -30.03 0.14
N GLY A 97 0.56 -29.30 1.10
CA GLY A 97 0.74 -27.85 1.23
C GLY A 97 2.10 -27.48 1.82
N ILE A 98 2.53 -26.23 1.63
CA ILE A 98 3.80 -25.71 2.18
C ILE A 98 3.68 -25.57 3.70
N ASP A 99 4.68 -26.06 4.45
CA ASP A 99 4.72 -26.03 5.93
C ASP A 99 3.44 -26.56 6.60
N SER A 100 2.82 -27.59 6.01
CA SER A 100 1.52 -28.09 6.45
C SER A 100 1.54 -28.61 7.89
N SER A 101 2.49 -29.48 8.26
CA SER A 101 2.62 -30.05 9.62
C SER A 101 2.89 -29.02 10.71
N ARG A 102 3.62 -27.95 10.35
CA ARG A 102 4.00 -26.85 11.25
C ARG A 102 2.82 -26.01 11.71
N ASN A 103 1.75 -25.97 10.92
CA ASN A 103 0.61 -25.10 11.15
C ASN A 103 -0.68 -25.85 11.49
N GLY A 104 -0.87 -27.05 10.94
CA GLY A 104 -2.10 -27.82 11.06
C GLY A 104 -2.20 -28.76 12.27
N LEU A 105 -3.33 -29.46 12.31
CA LEU A 105 -3.52 -30.71 13.06
C LEU A 105 -3.44 -31.88 12.09
N PHE A 106 -2.76 -32.95 12.49
CA PHE A 106 -2.62 -34.19 11.74
C PHE A 106 -2.84 -35.38 12.65
N VAL A 107 -3.70 -36.29 12.24
CA VAL A 107 -3.80 -37.63 12.79
C VAL A 107 -3.28 -38.59 11.72
N ARG A 108 -2.13 -39.21 11.99
CA ARG A 108 -1.47 -40.13 11.07
C ARG A 108 -1.48 -41.53 11.66
N ALA A 109 -1.94 -42.49 10.89
CA ALA A 109 -1.74 -43.91 11.18
C ALA A 109 -0.48 -44.36 10.43
N THR A 110 0.45 -45.01 11.13
CA THR A 110 1.53 -45.80 10.55
C THR A 110 1.20 -47.28 10.67
N GLU A 111 2.11 -48.18 10.31
CA GLU A 111 1.95 -49.63 10.54
C GLU A 111 1.68 -49.95 12.02
N ASP A 112 2.42 -49.32 12.95
CA ASP A 112 2.38 -49.67 14.37
C ASP A 112 1.55 -48.74 15.26
N VAL A 113 1.44 -47.45 14.91
CA VAL A 113 0.90 -46.42 15.82
C VAL A 113 0.00 -45.42 15.12
N VAL A 114 -0.95 -44.87 15.88
CA VAL A 114 -1.74 -43.69 15.49
C VAL A 114 -1.25 -42.51 16.30
N VAL A 115 -0.76 -41.47 15.61
CA VAL A 115 -0.16 -40.28 16.22
C VAL A 115 -1.02 -39.07 15.93
N VAL A 116 -1.39 -38.34 16.98
CA VAL A 116 -2.02 -37.02 16.88
C VAL A 116 -0.96 -35.96 17.10
N ALA A 117 -0.73 -35.11 16.10
CA ALA A 117 0.21 -34.00 16.16
C ALA A 117 -0.49 -32.69 15.80
N VAL A 118 -0.14 -31.63 16.53
CA VAL A 118 -0.61 -30.27 16.27
C VAL A 118 0.59 -29.33 16.27
N ARG A 119 0.83 -28.63 15.16
CA ARG A 119 1.98 -27.72 14.98
C ARG A 119 3.33 -28.36 15.39
N ASP A 120 3.64 -29.49 14.76
CA ASP A 120 4.80 -30.35 15.02
C ASP A 120 4.95 -30.86 16.47
N SER A 121 3.92 -30.73 17.30
CA SER A 121 3.92 -31.21 18.69
C SER A 121 2.96 -32.38 18.84
N VAL A 122 3.46 -33.53 19.29
CA VAL A 122 2.63 -34.71 19.52
C VAL A 122 1.74 -34.50 20.75
N ALA A 123 0.42 -34.62 20.56
CA ALA A 123 -0.56 -34.50 21.63
C ALA A 123 -0.90 -35.87 22.26
N ALA A 124 -1.07 -36.91 21.43
CA ALA A 124 -1.39 -38.26 21.90
C ALA A 124 -0.86 -39.32 20.90
N VAL A 125 -0.56 -40.51 21.41
CA VAL A 125 -0.12 -41.67 20.63
C VAL A 125 -0.81 -42.92 21.16
N ALA A 126 -1.29 -43.78 20.26
CA ALA A 126 -1.86 -45.08 20.61
C ALA A 126 -1.31 -46.18 19.68
N PRO A 127 -1.11 -47.42 20.15
CA PRO A 127 -0.80 -48.56 19.29
C PRO A 127 -1.96 -48.84 18.32
N ARG A 128 -1.68 -48.93 17.02
CA ARG A 128 -2.69 -49.15 15.98
C ARG A 128 -3.49 -50.45 16.20
N PRO A 129 -2.88 -51.59 16.57
CA PRO A 129 -3.66 -52.80 16.89
C PRO A 129 -4.67 -52.61 18.04
N ALA A 130 -4.37 -51.74 19.01
CA ALA A 130 -5.29 -51.42 20.11
C ALA A 130 -6.43 -50.49 19.66
N VAL A 131 -6.15 -49.56 18.73
CA VAL A 131 -7.15 -48.68 18.12
C VAL A 131 -8.14 -49.49 17.27
N GLU A 132 -7.66 -50.45 16.48
CA GLU A 132 -8.47 -51.24 15.55
C GLU A 132 -9.23 -52.39 16.21
N SER A 133 -8.69 -52.99 17.28
CA SER A 133 -9.31 -54.11 18.00
C SER A 133 -10.55 -53.75 18.84
N GLY A 134 -10.93 -52.46 18.88
CA GLY A 134 -12.05 -51.95 19.67
C GLY A 134 -11.74 -51.65 21.14
N ALA A 135 -10.46 -51.66 21.54
CA ALA A 135 -10.06 -51.19 22.87
C ALA A 135 -10.22 -49.66 23.00
N CYS A 136 -10.09 -48.93 21.89
CA CYS A 136 -10.54 -47.55 21.78
C CYS A 136 -11.99 -47.49 21.26
N SER A 137 -12.84 -46.69 21.91
CA SER A 137 -14.17 -46.37 21.37
C SER A 137 -14.09 -45.19 20.39
N THR A 138 -13.52 -44.08 20.82
CA THR A 138 -13.50 -42.81 20.10
C THR A 138 -12.16 -42.11 20.26
N LEU A 139 -11.62 -41.61 19.16
CA LEU A 139 -10.59 -40.58 19.16
C LEU A 139 -11.26 -39.21 19.21
N HIS A 140 -11.11 -38.52 20.34
CA HIS A 140 -11.65 -37.18 20.55
C HIS A 140 -10.53 -36.15 20.51
N LEU A 141 -10.72 -35.09 19.72
CA LEU A 141 -9.76 -34.00 19.50
C LEU A 141 -10.45 -32.68 19.82
N TRP A 142 -9.81 -31.83 20.62
CA TRP A 142 -10.36 -30.51 20.92
C TRP A 142 -9.30 -29.41 20.82
N ALA A 143 -9.72 -28.23 20.36
CA ALA A 143 -8.88 -27.04 20.40
C ALA A 143 -9.73 -25.81 20.74
N ASN A 144 -9.66 -25.39 22.00
CA ASN A 144 -10.45 -24.27 22.56
C ASN A 144 -9.52 -23.12 22.99
N PRO A 145 -10.04 -21.94 23.34
CA PRO A 145 -9.19 -20.81 23.77
C PRO A 145 -8.32 -21.08 25.01
N GLY A 146 -8.59 -22.13 25.78
CA GLY A 146 -7.84 -22.50 26.99
C GLY A 146 -6.76 -23.58 26.78
N GLU A 147 -7.04 -24.58 25.94
CA GLU A 147 -6.17 -25.73 25.74
C GLU A 147 -6.48 -26.43 24.40
N VAL A 148 -5.52 -27.24 23.96
CA VAL A 148 -5.63 -28.12 22.79
C VAL A 148 -5.29 -29.52 23.25
N GLY A 149 -6.03 -30.54 22.84
CA GLY A 149 -5.77 -31.90 23.29
C GLY A 149 -6.37 -32.98 22.41
N ALA A 150 -5.98 -34.20 22.75
CA ALA A 150 -6.46 -35.41 22.10
C ALA A 150 -6.56 -36.55 23.13
N ASP A 151 -7.57 -37.40 22.97
CA ASP A 151 -7.82 -38.56 23.85
C ASP A 151 -8.31 -39.75 23.03
N PHE A 152 -7.59 -40.87 23.11
CA PHE A 152 -8.04 -42.17 22.63
C PHE A 152 -8.84 -42.87 23.75
N ILE A 153 -10.13 -42.60 23.79
CA ILE A 153 -11.02 -43.04 24.87
C ILE A 153 -11.02 -44.57 24.96
N GLY A 154 -10.54 -45.11 26.08
CA GLY A 154 -10.43 -46.54 26.33
C GLY A 154 -8.98 -47.07 26.38
N ILE A 155 -8.00 -46.30 25.90
CA ILE A 155 -6.57 -46.67 25.95
C ILE A 155 -5.86 -45.89 27.06
N PRO A 156 -5.46 -46.54 28.17
CA PRO A 156 -4.75 -45.86 29.26
C PRO A 156 -3.43 -45.22 28.79
N GLY A 157 -3.22 -43.95 29.15
CA GLY A 157 -2.00 -43.22 28.80
C GLY A 157 -1.96 -42.67 27.37
N ALA A 158 -3.01 -42.86 26.57
CA ALA A 158 -3.12 -42.33 25.21
C ALA A 158 -3.97 -41.04 25.16
N ALA A 159 -3.76 -40.14 26.12
CA ALA A 159 -4.40 -38.82 26.18
C ALA A 159 -3.34 -37.76 26.48
N GLY A 160 -3.50 -36.56 25.92
CA GLY A 160 -2.60 -35.46 26.21
C GLY A 160 -3.14 -34.10 25.84
N THR A 161 -2.59 -33.08 26.51
CA THR A 161 -2.96 -31.68 26.35
C THR A 161 -1.73 -30.81 26.07
N LEU A 162 -1.94 -29.79 25.26
CA LEU A 162 -0.98 -28.79 24.82
C LEU A 162 -1.49 -27.39 25.18
N SER A 163 -0.59 -26.41 25.18
CA SER A 163 -0.93 -25.01 25.44
C SER A 163 -1.87 -24.42 24.36
N ALA A 164 -2.68 -23.42 24.72
CA ALA A 164 -3.63 -22.77 23.81
C ALA A 164 -2.99 -22.15 22.55
N GLU A 165 -1.70 -21.81 22.59
CA GLU A 165 -0.96 -21.28 21.44
C GLU A 165 -0.71 -22.33 20.33
N LYS A 166 -0.86 -23.62 20.68
CA LYS A 166 -0.77 -24.74 19.74
C LYS A 166 -2.03 -24.96 18.92
N LYS A 167 -3.04 -24.08 19.01
CA LYS A 167 -4.26 -24.18 18.19
C LYS A 167 -3.92 -24.31 16.70
N PRO A 168 -4.53 -25.29 16.00
CA PRO A 168 -4.23 -25.54 14.59
C PRO A 168 -4.76 -24.41 13.72
N GLN A 169 -4.06 -24.19 12.62
CA GLN A 169 -4.65 -23.53 11.46
C GLN A 169 -5.67 -24.48 10.81
N VAL A 170 -6.82 -23.93 10.43
CA VAL A 170 -7.86 -24.66 9.70
C VAL A 170 -8.03 -24.04 8.32
N ALA A 171 -7.78 -24.86 7.30
CA ALA A 171 -8.01 -24.53 5.89
C ALA A 171 -9.07 -25.45 5.24
N GLY A 172 -9.49 -26.49 5.97
CA GLY A 172 -10.46 -27.50 5.55
C GLY A 172 -10.46 -28.68 6.52
N VAL A 173 -11.11 -29.76 6.12
CA VAL A 173 -11.00 -31.09 6.76
C VAL A 173 -10.68 -32.08 5.64
N PHE A 174 -9.54 -32.75 5.76
CA PHE A 174 -9.01 -33.67 4.76
C PHE A 174 -8.77 -35.04 5.39
N THR A 175 -9.17 -36.12 4.72
CA THR A 175 -9.11 -37.48 5.26
C THR A 175 -8.88 -38.51 4.15
N ASP A 176 -8.14 -39.58 4.46
CA ASP A 176 -8.02 -40.77 3.61
C ASP A 176 -9.00 -41.88 4.06
N LEU A 177 -9.89 -41.62 5.01
CA LEU A 177 -10.85 -42.61 5.51
C LEU A 177 -11.95 -42.90 4.49
N GLU A 178 -12.14 -44.16 4.14
CA GLU A 178 -13.19 -44.64 3.25
C GLU A 178 -14.38 -45.21 4.04
N VAL A 179 -15.05 -44.34 4.81
CA VAL A 179 -16.24 -44.71 5.60
C VAL A 179 -17.47 -43.91 5.20
N ALA A 180 -18.65 -44.50 5.35
CA ALA A 180 -19.92 -43.78 5.27
C ALA A 180 -20.12 -42.88 6.51
N ALA A 181 -20.99 -41.87 6.38
CA ALA A 181 -21.39 -41.07 7.52
C ALA A 181 -22.06 -41.97 8.58
N GLN A 182 -21.54 -41.94 9.81
CA GLN A 182 -21.94 -42.84 10.89
C GLN A 182 -22.04 -42.11 12.23
N ALA A 183 -22.80 -42.67 13.17
CA ALA A 183 -22.90 -42.12 14.51
C ALA A 183 -21.53 -42.12 15.21
N GLY A 184 -21.17 -40.99 15.82
CA GLY A 184 -19.88 -40.81 16.50
C GLY A 184 -18.76 -40.25 15.62
N LEU A 185 -18.93 -40.21 14.29
CA LEU A 185 -18.06 -39.45 13.39
C LEU A 185 -18.60 -38.02 13.23
N SER A 186 -17.89 -37.04 13.78
CA SER A 186 -18.28 -35.64 13.69
C SER A 186 -17.09 -34.70 13.79
N GLY A 187 -17.15 -33.57 13.09
CA GLY A 187 -16.29 -32.42 13.26
C GLY A 187 -17.15 -31.16 13.38
N ARG A 188 -16.86 -30.34 14.39
CA ARG A 188 -17.46 -29.03 14.60
C ARG A 188 -16.36 -28.00 14.70
N ILE A 189 -16.43 -27.00 13.84
CA ILE A 189 -15.48 -25.89 13.77
C ILE A 189 -16.26 -24.59 13.96
N ASP A 190 -16.06 -23.93 15.09
CA ASP A 190 -16.65 -22.60 15.32
C ASP A 190 -15.67 -21.53 14.86
N ILE A 191 -16.06 -20.77 13.83
CA ILE A 191 -15.21 -19.74 13.21
C ILE A 191 -15.17 -18.50 14.11
N ASP A 192 -14.02 -17.83 14.15
CA ASP A 192 -13.87 -16.59 14.90
C ASP A 192 -14.42 -15.38 14.13
N THR A 193 -15.73 -15.16 14.24
CA THR A 193 -16.45 -14.06 13.60
C THR A 193 -16.61 -12.82 14.49
N ARG A 194 -15.71 -12.61 15.47
CA ARG A 194 -15.87 -11.57 16.52
C ARG A 194 -16.03 -10.14 16.00
N PHE A 195 -15.52 -9.84 14.81
CA PHE A 195 -15.61 -8.52 14.20
C PHE A 195 -16.89 -8.32 13.36
N ILE A 196 -17.67 -9.38 13.11
CA ILE A 196 -18.91 -9.32 12.35
C ILE A 196 -20.06 -8.98 13.30
N THR A 197 -20.16 -7.70 13.64
CA THR A 197 -21.17 -7.17 14.54
C THR A 197 -22.18 -6.29 13.82
N SER A 198 -23.33 -6.08 14.45
CA SER A 198 -24.26 -5.01 14.09
C SER A 198 -24.83 -4.37 15.36
N PRO A 199 -25.06 -3.04 15.36
CA PRO A 199 -25.59 -2.35 16.53
C PRO A 199 -27.01 -2.83 16.84
N THR A 200 -27.28 -3.12 18.11
CA THR A 200 -28.66 -3.36 18.56
C THR A 200 -29.49 -2.08 18.46
N THR A 201 -30.81 -2.21 18.49
CA THR A 201 -31.73 -1.05 18.54
C THR A 201 -31.43 -0.10 19.69
N LEU A 202 -31.03 -0.63 20.85
CA LEU A 202 -30.59 0.16 22.01
C LEU A 202 -29.31 0.97 21.68
N LYS A 203 -28.28 0.31 21.12
CA LYS A 203 -27.03 0.99 20.73
C LYS A 203 -27.31 2.10 19.72
N LEU A 204 -28.11 1.82 18.70
CA LEU A 204 -28.51 2.79 17.68
C LEU A 204 -29.27 3.99 18.28
N ALA A 205 -30.26 3.74 19.14
CA ALA A 205 -31.03 4.80 19.80
C ALA A 205 -30.16 5.70 20.68
N VAL A 206 -29.23 5.12 21.46
CA VAL A 206 -28.29 5.90 22.29
C VAL A 206 -27.32 6.71 21.44
N MET A 207 -26.82 6.15 20.35
CA MET A 207 -25.96 6.90 19.41
C MET A 207 -26.70 8.10 18.83
N VAL A 208 -27.91 7.90 18.29
CA VAL A 208 -28.72 8.98 17.69
C VAL A 208 -29.06 10.04 18.73
N LEU A 209 -29.53 9.64 19.93
CA LEU A 209 -29.85 10.57 21.00
C LEU A 209 -28.61 11.35 21.48
N GLY A 210 -27.47 10.67 21.60
CA GLY A 210 -26.19 11.30 21.94
C GLY A 210 -25.79 12.39 20.94
N VAL A 211 -25.85 12.10 19.64
CA VAL A 211 -25.58 13.06 18.56
C VAL A 211 -26.54 14.25 18.62
N VAL A 212 -27.85 13.99 18.79
CA VAL A 212 -28.86 15.04 18.92
C VAL A 212 -28.59 15.93 20.13
N CYS A 213 -28.22 15.35 21.27
CA CYS A 213 -27.85 16.09 22.48
C CYS A 213 -26.61 16.97 22.27
N VAL A 214 -25.58 16.48 21.56
CA VAL A 214 -24.40 17.28 21.19
C VAL A 214 -24.79 18.46 20.30
N ILE A 215 -25.59 18.21 19.25
CA ILE A 215 -26.06 19.29 18.36
C ILE A 215 -26.88 20.31 19.14
N ALA A 216 -27.79 19.86 20.01
CA ALA A 216 -28.61 20.75 20.83
C ALA A 216 -27.76 21.60 21.79
N SER A 217 -26.72 21.03 22.41
CA SER A 217 -25.80 21.77 23.28
C SER A 217 -25.03 22.84 22.51
N MET A 218 -24.57 22.52 21.29
CA MET A 218 -23.90 23.47 20.40
C MET A 218 -24.84 24.59 19.93
N VAL A 219 -26.07 24.28 19.54
CA VAL A 219 -27.07 25.29 19.15
C VAL A 219 -27.41 26.21 20.34
N ALA A 220 -27.56 25.65 21.54
CA ALA A 220 -27.76 26.44 22.75
C ALA A 220 -26.55 27.35 23.06
N MET A 221 -25.33 26.85 22.88
CA MET A 221 -24.11 27.65 22.99
C MET A 221 -24.07 28.78 21.94
N ALA A 222 -24.54 28.52 20.72
CA ALA A 222 -24.65 29.54 19.68
C ALA A 222 -25.62 30.67 20.06
N VAL A 223 -26.70 30.36 20.78
CA VAL A 223 -27.63 31.36 21.33
C VAL A 223 -26.95 32.17 22.43
N LEU A 224 -26.26 31.54 23.37
CA LEU A 224 -25.52 32.22 24.44
C LEU A 224 -24.42 33.13 23.90
N ASP A 225 -23.73 32.71 22.83
CA ASP A 225 -22.71 33.51 22.14
C ASP A 225 -23.23 34.86 21.64
N ARG A 226 -24.54 34.99 21.36
CA ARG A 226 -25.12 36.25 20.86
C ARG A 226 -25.03 37.39 21.86
N ARG A 227 -24.97 37.12 23.17
CA ARG A 227 -24.92 38.13 24.25
C ARG A 227 -23.70 39.04 24.21
N ARG A 228 -22.53 38.50 23.88
CA ARG A 228 -21.25 39.23 23.95
C ARG A 228 -20.39 39.10 22.69
N SER A 229 -20.97 38.67 21.58
CA SER A 229 -20.22 38.49 20.35
C SER A 229 -19.79 39.80 19.71
N ARG A 230 -18.58 39.80 19.15
CA ARG A 230 -18.21 40.78 18.12
C ARG A 230 -18.76 40.27 16.79
N ARG A 231 -19.75 40.96 16.22
CA ARG A 231 -20.26 40.62 14.88
C ARG A 231 -19.17 40.89 13.86
N VAL A 232 -18.80 39.87 13.09
CA VAL A 232 -18.02 40.07 11.85
C VAL A 232 -19.04 40.39 10.77
N ALA A 233 -19.21 41.67 10.47
CA ALA A 233 -20.06 42.07 9.35
C ALA A 233 -19.56 41.40 8.05
N HIS A 234 -20.50 40.82 7.28
CA HIS A 234 -20.25 40.28 5.95
C HIS A 234 -19.19 39.16 5.85
N ALA A 235 -19.11 38.25 6.83
CA ALA A 235 -18.18 37.11 6.78
C ALA A 235 -18.28 36.31 5.46
N TRP A 236 -19.49 36.06 4.96
CA TRP A 236 -19.74 35.41 3.67
C TRP A 236 -19.27 36.22 2.45
N ARG A 237 -19.27 37.57 2.52
CA ARG A 237 -18.76 38.39 1.40
C ARG A 237 -17.24 38.25 1.23
N ARG A 238 -16.50 37.73 2.23
CA ARG A 238 -15.06 37.46 2.11
C ARG A 238 -14.76 36.28 1.17
N PHE A 239 -15.74 35.41 0.91
CA PHE A 239 -15.60 34.38 -0.12
C PHE A 239 -15.76 34.92 -1.55
N TRP A 240 -16.38 36.08 -1.73
CA TRP A 240 -16.68 36.59 -3.09
C TRP A 240 -15.93 37.88 -3.42
N ARG A 241 -15.58 38.69 -2.42
CA ARG A 241 -14.84 39.96 -2.59
C ARG A 241 -13.38 39.77 -2.19
N VAL A 242 -12.59 39.18 -3.07
CA VAL A 242 -11.12 39.08 -2.94
C VAL A 242 -10.44 39.90 -4.05
N GLY A 243 -9.19 40.31 -3.81
CA GLY A 243 -8.40 41.03 -4.80
C GLY A 243 -8.07 40.15 -6.02
N TRP A 244 -7.83 40.77 -7.17
CA TRP A 244 -7.54 40.05 -8.41
C TRP A 244 -6.33 39.10 -8.32
N ALA A 245 -5.30 39.46 -7.55
CA ALA A 245 -4.11 38.64 -7.40
C ALA A 245 -4.39 37.32 -6.66
N THR A 246 -5.36 37.34 -5.73
CA THR A 246 -5.85 36.14 -5.04
C THR A 246 -6.68 35.28 -5.99
N TRP A 247 -7.53 35.89 -6.82
CA TRP A 247 -8.27 35.15 -7.86
C TRP A 247 -7.36 34.43 -8.85
N LEU A 248 -6.29 35.08 -9.32
CA LEU A 248 -5.32 34.42 -10.20
C LEU A 248 -4.58 33.29 -9.49
N ALA A 249 -4.24 33.46 -8.22
CA ALA A 249 -3.65 32.38 -7.42
C ALA A 249 -4.62 31.20 -7.26
N ASP A 250 -5.92 31.49 -7.03
CA ASP A 250 -6.96 30.46 -6.95
C ASP A 250 -7.07 29.69 -8.27
N ILE A 251 -7.09 30.38 -9.42
CA ILE A 251 -7.12 29.74 -10.74
C ILE A 251 -5.88 28.86 -10.94
N GLY A 252 -4.69 29.36 -10.62
CA GLY A 252 -3.45 28.60 -10.75
C GLY A 252 -3.40 27.36 -9.86
N VAL A 253 -3.75 27.50 -8.57
CA VAL A 253 -3.72 26.38 -7.62
C VAL A 253 -4.79 25.36 -7.94
N VAL A 254 -6.04 25.78 -8.12
CA VAL A 254 -7.15 24.86 -8.44
C VAL A 254 -6.94 24.21 -9.80
N GLY A 255 -6.49 24.96 -10.81
CA GLY A 255 -6.16 24.41 -12.12
C GLY A 255 -5.04 23.36 -12.06
N THR A 256 -4.00 23.61 -11.27
CA THR A 256 -2.91 22.64 -11.08
C THR A 256 -3.39 21.39 -10.34
N LEU A 257 -4.21 21.52 -9.29
CA LEU A 257 -4.79 20.38 -8.58
C LEU A 257 -5.69 19.53 -9.49
N LEU A 258 -6.51 20.16 -10.33
CA LEU A 258 -7.37 19.45 -11.28
C LEU A 258 -6.56 18.74 -12.38
N LEU A 259 -5.50 19.39 -12.89
CA LEU A 259 -4.58 18.74 -13.81
C LEU A 259 -3.89 17.53 -13.15
N TRP A 260 -3.38 17.72 -11.93
CA TRP A 260 -2.71 16.68 -11.15
C TRP A 260 -3.63 15.51 -10.77
N HIS A 261 -4.92 15.75 -10.58
CA HIS A 261 -5.90 14.68 -10.38
C HIS A 261 -5.91 13.67 -11.55
N ILE A 262 -5.67 14.16 -12.77
CA ILE A 262 -5.66 13.34 -13.99
C ILE A 262 -4.27 12.73 -14.26
N ILE A 263 -3.20 13.54 -14.21
CA ILE A 263 -1.86 13.08 -14.61
C ILE A 263 -0.96 12.66 -13.45
N GLY A 264 -1.35 12.99 -12.22
CA GLY A 264 -0.55 12.81 -11.01
C GLY A 264 -0.37 11.35 -10.62
N ALA A 265 0.80 11.05 -10.04
CA ALA A 265 1.14 9.72 -9.55
C ALA A 265 0.24 9.28 -8.40
N LEU A 266 0.00 7.97 -8.33
CA LEU A 266 -0.71 7.31 -7.23
C LEU A 266 0.19 7.19 -6.00
N SER A 267 -0.42 7.03 -4.82
CA SER A 267 0.32 6.79 -3.58
C SER A 267 0.52 5.30 -3.31
N SER A 268 1.44 4.96 -2.39
CA SER A 268 1.80 3.57 -2.09
C SER A 268 0.64 2.70 -1.56
N ASP A 269 -0.35 3.31 -0.91
CA ASP A 269 -1.47 2.60 -0.26
C ASP A 269 -2.80 2.81 -1.00
N ASP A 270 -2.76 3.24 -2.27
CA ASP A 270 -3.97 3.39 -3.08
C ASP A 270 -4.63 2.03 -3.31
N GLY A 271 -3.84 1.02 -3.67
CA GLY A 271 -4.32 -0.35 -3.81
C GLY A 271 -4.78 -0.94 -2.48
N TYR A 272 -4.06 -0.67 -1.40
CA TYR A 272 -4.40 -1.10 -0.04
C TYR A 272 -5.81 -0.65 0.38
N ASN A 273 -6.06 0.67 0.34
CA ASN A 273 -7.35 1.22 0.77
C ASN A 273 -8.47 0.89 -0.21
N LEU A 274 -8.18 0.75 -1.50
CA LEU A 274 -9.17 0.35 -2.51
C LEU A 274 -9.66 -1.08 -2.26
N THR A 275 -8.76 -2.05 -2.06
CA THR A 275 -9.14 -3.45 -1.82
C THR A 275 -9.93 -3.59 -0.51
N ILE A 276 -9.47 -2.96 0.58
CA ILE A 276 -10.19 -2.96 1.86
C ILE A 276 -11.60 -2.39 1.69
N ALA A 277 -11.74 -1.27 0.97
CA ALA A 277 -13.04 -0.66 0.72
C ALA A 277 -13.96 -1.59 -0.09
N ARG A 278 -13.46 -2.24 -1.14
CA ARG A 278 -14.22 -3.14 -2.02
C ARG A 278 -14.71 -4.40 -1.30
N VAL A 279 -13.87 -5.02 -0.46
CA VAL A 279 -14.19 -6.29 0.24
C VAL A 279 -15.05 -6.05 1.49
N SER A 280 -14.98 -4.87 2.11
CA SER A 280 -15.64 -4.58 3.39
C SER A 280 -17.15 -4.87 3.45
N THR A 281 -17.86 -4.73 2.32
CA THR A 281 -19.32 -4.94 2.28
C THR A 281 -19.66 -6.42 2.44
N GLU A 282 -18.92 -7.32 1.78
CA GLU A 282 -19.14 -8.77 1.82
C GLU A 282 -18.61 -9.39 3.11
N ALA A 283 -17.49 -8.87 3.63
CA ALA A 283 -16.93 -9.26 4.92
C ALA A 283 -17.83 -8.86 6.11
N GLY A 284 -18.64 -7.83 5.95
CA GLY A 284 -19.54 -7.30 6.98
C GLY A 284 -18.87 -6.34 7.98
N TYR A 285 -17.59 -6.03 7.78
CA TYR A 285 -16.81 -5.05 8.56
C TYR A 285 -15.58 -4.60 7.76
N THR A 286 -14.91 -3.54 8.21
CA THR A 286 -13.66 -3.06 7.58
C THR A 286 -12.49 -3.94 8.03
N ALA A 287 -12.27 -5.06 7.34
CA ALA A 287 -11.18 -6.00 7.59
C ALA A 287 -9.85 -5.48 7.05
N ASN A 288 -8.76 -5.73 7.79
CA ASN A 288 -7.43 -5.63 7.20
C ASN A 288 -7.19 -6.88 6.33
N TYR A 289 -7.38 -6.72 5.02
CA TYR A 289 -7.34 -7.80 4.04
C TYR A 289 -5.94 -8.41 3.84
N TYR A 290 -4.89 -7.64 4.09
CA TYR A 290 -3.52 -8.03 3.71
C TYR A 290 -2.65 -8.51 4.88
N ARG A 291 -3.04 -8.26 6.14
CA ARG A 291 -2.24 -8.59 7.34
C ARG A 291 -3.15 -8.67 8.58
N PHE A 292 -2.59 -9.08 9.71
CA PHE A 292 -3.22 -9.03 11.03
C PHE A 292 -4.41 -9.98 11.22
N PHE A 293 -4.43 -11.12 10.51
CA PHE A 293 -5.40 -12.20 10.73
C PHE A 293 -6.86 -11.72 10.60
N GLY A 294 -7.13 -10.83 9.64
CA GLY A 294 -8.46 -10.22 9.44
C GLY A 294 -8.88 -9.22 10.53
N ALA A 295 -7.97 -8.72 11.37
CA ALA A 295 -8.34 -7.75 12.40
C ALA A 295 -8.91 -6.45 11.80
N THR A 296 -10.03 -5.96 12.35
CA THR A 296 -10.68 -4.73 11.88
C THR A 296 -9.78 -3.49 11.91
N GLU A 297 -9.92 -2.55 10.97
CA GLU A 297 -9.22 -1.26 10.98
C GLU A 297 -9.70 -0.28 12.07
N ALA A 298 -10.71 -0.64 12.87
CA ALA A 298 -11.11 0.18 14.00
C ALA A 298 -9.90 0.40 14.95
N PRO A 299 -9.65 1.65 15.40
CA PRO A 299 -10.57 2.79 15.43
C PRO A 299 -10.56 3.73 14.19
N PHE A 300 -9.83 3.39 13.12
CA PHE A 300 -9.52 4.31 12.02
C PHE A 300 -10.27 4.02 10.72
N ASP A 301 -11.49 3.46 10.80
CA ASP A 301 -12.15 2.81 9.66
C ASP A 301 -13.28 3.63 8.99
N TRP A 302 -13.61 4.81 9.53
CA TRP A 302 -14.76 5.59 9.04
C TRP A 302 -14.56 6.10 7.60
N TYR A 303 -13.31 6.37 7.21
CA TYR A 303 -13.00 6.85 5.86
C TYR A 303 -13.05 5.71 4.84
N GLN A 304 -12.55 4.52 5.19
CA GLN A 304 -12.71 3.31 4.37
C GLN A 304 -14.19 2.98 4.17
N SER A 305 -15.04 3.19 5.18
CA SER A 305 -16.49 3.07 5.02
C SER A 305 -17.06 4.05 3.98
N VAL A 306 -16.55 5.28 3.90
CA VAL A 306 -16.94 6.24 2.84
C VAL A 306 -16.42 5.76 1.48
N LEU A 307 -15.17 5.30 1.41
CA LEU A 307 -14.59 4.76 0.18
C LEU A 307 -15.36 3.53 -0.32
N ALA A 308 -15.87 2.67 0.55
CA ALA A 308 -16.70 1.52 0.17
C ALA A 308 -17.97 1.96 -0.59
N HIS A 309 -18.62 3.06 -0.15
CA HIS A 309 -19.78 3.62 -0.85
C HIS A 309 -19.40 4.25 -2.19
N LEU A 310 -18.21 4.85 -2.30
CA LEU A 310 -17.72 5.37 -3.58
C LEU A 310 -17.37 4.23 -4.56
N ALA A 311 -16.74 3.16 -4.05
CA ALA A 311 -16.34 2.00 -4.83
C ALA A 311 -17.54 1.22 -5.38
N ALA A 312 -18.67 1.24 -4.68
CA ALA A 312 -19.93 0.66 -5.16
C ALA A 312 -20.50 1.38 -6.40
N ILE A 313 -20.11 2.64 -6.65
CA ILE A 313 -20.50 3.38 -7.86
C ILE A 313 -19.51 3.11 -9.00
N SER A 314 -18.22 3.28 -8.72
CA SER A 314 -17.13 2.99 -9.67
C SER A 314 -15.82 2.81 -8.92
N THR A 315 -14.99 1.90 -9.37
CA THR A 315 -13.64 1.66 -8.82
C THR A 315 -12.55 2.44 -9.57
N ALA A 316 -12.93 3.24 -10.57
CA ALA A 316 -11.98 4.01 -11.36
C ALA A 316 -11.16 5.00 -10.49
N SER A 317 -9.85 5.05 -10.73
CA SER A 317 -8.92 5.87 -9.94
C SER A 317 -9.29 7.36 -9.91
N VAL A 318 -9.76 7.93 -11.02
CA VAL A 318 -10.22 9.32 -11.10
C VAL A 318 -11.46 9.61 -10.25
N TRP A 319 -12.30 8.61 -9.98
CA TRP A 319 -13.51 8.75 -9.15
C TRP A 319 -13.18 8.59 -7.67
N MET A 320 -12.46 7.52 -7.33
CA MET A 320 -12.10 7.19 -5.96
C MET A 320 -11.29 8.29 -5.26
N ARG A 321 -10.47 9.04 -6.01
CA ARG A 321 -9.60 10.11 -5.49
C ARG A 321 -10.28 11.49 -5.37
N ILE A 322 -11.56 11.63 -5.74
CA ILE A 322 -12.29 12.91 -5.62
C ILE A 322 -12.23 13.51 -4.21
N PRO A 323 -12.42 12.76 -3.10
CA PRO A 323 -12.34 13.32 -1.76
C PRO A 323 -10.99 13.98 -1.46
N ALA A 324 -9.88 13.42 -1.95
CA ALA A 324 -8.54 13.97 -1.77
C ALA A 324 -8.40 15.33 -2.47
N THR A 325 -8.82 15.42 -3.73
CA THR A 325 -8.76 16.66 -4.53
C THR A 325 -9.68 17.74 -3.97
N LEU A 326 -10.90 17.38 -3.54
CA LEU A 326 -11.80 18.32 -2.88
C LEU A 326 -11.25 18.82 -1.54
N ALA A 327 -10.59 17.97 -0.76
CA ALA A 327 -9.91 18.37 0.47
C ALA A 327 -8.77 19.38 0.18
N GLY A 328 -8.02 19.18 -0.91
CA GLY A 328 -6.98 20.12 -1.36
C GLY A 328 -7.54 21.49 -1.77
N ILE A 329 -8.60 21.50 -2.59
CA ILE A 329 -9.30 22.73 -2.98
C ILE A 329 -9.86 23.43 -1.73
N GLY A 330 -10.51 22.68 -0.84
CA GLY A 330 -11.05 23.20 0.42
C GLY A 330 -9.96 23.80 1.32
N ALA A 331 -8.82 23.12 1.46
CA ALA A 331 -7.69 23.58 2.26
C ALA A 331 -7.11 24.88 1.70
N TRP A 332 -6.91 24.96 0.37
CA TRP A 332 -6.45 26.18 -0.29
C TRP A 332 -7.42 27.34 -0.11
N LEU A 333 -8.73 27.13 -0.31
CA LEU A 333 -9.73 28.19 -0.17
C LEU A 333 -9.83 28.71 1.27
N ILE A 334 -9.69 27.83 2.27
CA ILE A 334 -9.59 28.25 3.69
C ILE A 334 -8.31 29.07 3.89
N LEU A 335 -7.19 28.62 3.34
CA LEU A 335 -5.91 29.29 3.46
C LEU A 335 -5.94 30.70 2.85
N SER A 336 -6.36 30.83 1.59
CA SER A 336 -6.34 32.09 0.85
C SER A 336 -7.37 33.11 1.36
N ARG A 337 -8.55 32.65 1.82
CA ARG A 337 -9.69 33.52 2.17
C ARG A 337 -9.82 33.80 3.67
N TRP A 338 -9.36 32.90 4.53
CA TRP A 338 -9.50 33.03 5.98
C TRP A 338 -8.16 33.17 6.70
N VAL A 339 -7.19 32.33 6.38
CA VAL A 339 -5.91 32.27 7.11
C VAL A 339 -5.05 33.49 6.79
N LEU A 340 -4.75 33.75 5.51
CA LEU A 340 -3.88 34.88 5.13
C LEU A 340 -4.43 36.24 5.61
N PRO A 341 -5.73 36.57 5.44
CA PRO A 341 -6.27 37.84 5.96
C PRO A 341 -6.25 37.93 7.49
N ARG A 342 -6.35 36.79 8.18
CA ARG A 342 -6.27 36.72 9.65
C ARG A 342 -4.85 36.98 10.16
N LEU A 343 -3.84 36.52 9.43
CA LEU A 343 -2.41 36.71 9.71
C LEU A 343 -1.98 38.15 9.47
N GLY A 344 -2.63 38.89 8.56
CA GLY A 344 -2.47 40.34 8.43
C GLY A 344 -3.08 40.90 7.14
N ALA A 345 -3.75 42.05 7.24
CA ALA A 345 -4.39 42.68 6.07
C ALA A 345 -3.37 43.08 4.99
N ARG A 346 -2.21 43.62 5.38
CA ARG A 346 -1.13 43.98 4.45
C ARG A 346 -0.44 42.76 3.85
N LEU A 347 -0.44 41.64 4.58
CA LEU A 347 0.11 40.37 4.12
C LEU A 347 -0.78 39.79 3.01
N ALA A 348 -2.09 39.71 3.25
CA ALA A 348 -3.05 39.22 2.26
C ALA A 348 -3.20 40.11 1.02
N ALA A 349 -2.93 41.42 1.14
CA ALA A 349 -2.93 42.34 0.00
C ALA A 349 -1.65 42.26 -0.85
N ASN A 350 -0.57 41.63 -0.37
CA ASN A 350 0.68 41.52 -1.10
C ASN A 350 0.64 40.35 -2.10
N ARG A 351 0.73 40.67 -3.40
CA ARG A 351 0.64 39.71 -4.50
C ARG A 351 1.68 38.60 -4.40
N VAL A 352 2.95 38.97 -4.18
CA VAL A 352 4.06 38.00 -4.10
C VAL A 352 3.82 37.03 -2.95
N THR A 353 3.35 37.54 -1.82
CA THR A 353 3.07 36.70 -0.65
C THR A 353 1.97 35.67 -0.91
N VAL A 354 0.87 36.07 -1.56
CA VAL A 354 -0.22 35.15 -1.91
C VAL A 354 0.27 34.09 -2.91
N TRP A 355 1.06 34.49 -3.91
CA TRP A 355 1.62 33.54 -4.89
C TRP A 355 2.63 32.59 -4.26
N THR A 356 3.47 33.05 -3.32
CA THR A 356 4.36 32.15 -2.57
C THR A 356 3.56 31.16 -1.73
N ALA A 357 2.46 31.59 -1.10
CA ALA A 357 1.56 30.67 -0.39
C ALA A 357 1.04 29.57 -1.32
N GLY A 358 0.57 29.93 -2.52
CA GLY A 358 0.07 28.98 -3.51
C GLY A 358 1.15 28.02 -4.01
N ALA A 359 2.33 28.53 -4.37
CA ALA A 359 3.42 27.71 -4.88
C ALA A 359 3.97 26.75 -3.81
N VAL A 360 4.16 27.20 -2.56
CA VAL A 360 4.60 26.32 -1.46
C VAL A 360 3.52 25.32 -1.06
N PHE A 361 2.25 25.71 -1.11
CA PHE A 361 1.14 24.77 -0.90
C PHE A 361 1.15 23.65 -1.95
N LEU A 362 1.28 24.00 -3.25
CA LEU A 362 1.35 23.01 -4.32
C LEU A 362 2.58 22.10 -4.16
N ALA A 363 3.77 22.67 -3.98
CA ALA A 363 5.00 21.90 -3.81
C ALA A 363 4.96 20.96 -2.59
N ALA A 364 4.13 21.26 -1.58
CA ALA A 364 3.93 20.37 -0.42
C ALA A 364 2.74 19.43 -0.57
N TRP A 365 1.81 19.69 -1.49
CA TRP A 365 0.61 18.88 -1.71
C TRP A 365 0.85 17.78 -2.75
N LEU A 366 1.37 18.14 -3.92
CA LEU A 366 1.54 17.25 -5.07
C LEU A 366 2.34 15.97 -4.76
N PRO A 367 3.47 16.00 -4.02
CA PRO A 367 4.27 14.80 -3.76
C PRO A 367 3.69 13.84 -2.71
N PHE A 368 2.64 14.25 -1.97
CA PHE A 368 2.09 13.47 -0.85
C PHE A 368 0.59 13.15 -0.99
N ASN A 369 -0.23 14.15 -1.36
CA ASN A 369 -1.67 14.17 -1.10
C ASN A 369 -2.50 13.96 -2.38
N ASN A 370 -2.19 12.93 -3.16
CA ASN A 370 -2.93 12.60 -4.39
C ASN A 370 -3.76 11.31 -4.30
N GLY A 371 -3.35 10.37 -3.43
CA GLY A 371 -3.92 9.03 -3.34
C GLY A 371 -5.14 8.88 -2.44
N LEU A 372 -5.47 7.63 -2.09
CA LEU A 372 -6.55 7.25 -1.16
C LEU A 372 -6.12 7.23 0.31
N ARG A 373 -4.87 7.58 0.62
CA ARG A 373 -4.43 7.77 2.00
C ARG A 373 -5.18 8.93 2.66
N PRO A 374 -5.31 8.97 4.00
CA PRO A 374 -6.11 9.99 4.69
C PRO A 374 -5.41 11.35 4.89
N GLU A 375 -4.11 11.50 4.59
CA GLU A 375 -3.38 12.77 4.75
C GLU A 375 -4.05 13.99 4.10
N PRO A 376 -4.67 13.92 2.89
CA PRO A 376 -5.40 15.03 2.31
C PRO A 376 -6.51 15.57 3.23
N LEU A 377 -7.26 14.66 3.87
CA LEU A 377 -8.33 15.00 4.79
C LEU A 377 -7.77 15.51 6.13
N ILE A 378 -6.66 14.95 6.61
CA ILE A 378 -5.98 15.45 7.83
C ILE A 378 -5.45 16.87 7.61
N ALA A 379 -4.79 17.16 6.49
CA ALA A 379 -4.28 18.49 6.16
C ALA A 379 -5.42 19.52 6.08
N PHE A 380 -6.55 19.15 5.48
CA PHE A 380 -7.77 19.94 5.49
C PHE A 380 -8.33 20.15 6.91
N GLY A 381 -8.43 19.08 7.70
CA GLY A 381 -8.92 19.11 9.08
C GLY A 381 -8.08 20.02 9.97
N VAL A 382 -6.76 19.98 9.85
CA VAL A 382 -5.81 20.83 10.59
C VAL A 382 -6.04 22.31 10.28
N ILE A 383 -6.10 22.68 9.00
CA ILE A 383 -6.27 24.10 8.62
C ILE A 383 -7.68 24.61 8.94
N ALA A 384 -8.70 23.76 8.82
CA ALA A 384 -10.08 24.07 9.20
C ALA A 384 -10.20 24.26 10.73
N ALA A 385 -9.64 23.36 11.53
CA ALA A 385 -9.58 23.49 12.98
C ALA A 385 -8.84 24.77 13.40
N TRP A 386 -7.69 25.07 12.79
CA TRP A 386 -6.97 26.31 13.04
C TRP A 386 -7.80 27.56 12.71
N ALA A 387 -8.48 27.58 11.56
CA ALA A 387 -9.33 28.70 11.16
C ALA A 387 -10.52 28.90 12.13
N LEU A 388 -11.14 27.81 12.57
CA LEU A 388 -12.25 27.82 13.54
C LEU A 388 -11.79 28.31 14.92
N VAL A 389 -10.62 27.87 15.39
CA VAL A 389 -10.00 28.35 16.64
C VAL A 389 -9.73 29.86 16.55
N GLU A 390 -9.14 30.33 15.46
CA GLU A 390 -8.90 31.77 15.27
C GLU A 390 -10.18 32.58 15.18
N TYR A 391 -11.23 32.01 14.57
CA TYR A 391 -12.53 32.65 14.50
C TYR A 391 -13.19 32.74 15.89
N ALA A 392 -13.10 31.68 16.70
CA ALA A 392 -13.53 31.69 18.10
C ALA A 392 -12.83 32.80 18.90
N ILE A 393 -11.50 32.88 18.78
CA ILE A 393 -10.66 33.87 19.48
C ILE A 393 -10.99 35.29 19.01
N GLY A 394 -11.09 35.52 17.70
CA GLY A 394 -11.33 36.85 17.13
C GLY A 394 -12.71 37.40 17.44
N THR A 395 -13.73 36.55 17.43
CA THR A 395 -15.14 36.93 17.65
C THR A 395 -15.61 36.81 19.10
N ARG A 396 -14.78 36.21 19.97
CA ARG A 396 -15.10 35.84 21.36
C ARG A 396 -16.31 34.91 21.49
N ARG A 397 -16.44 33.98 20.54
CA ARG A 397 -17.51 32.96 20.47
C ARG A 397 -16.94 31.58 20.80
N LEU A 398 -17.73 30.72 21.45
CA LEU A 398 -17.29 29.39 21.84
C LEU A 398 -17.80 28.29 20.89
N LEU A 399 -18.90 28.52 20.17
CA LEU A 399 -19.40 27.57 19.17
C LEU A 399 -18.33 27.18 18.13
N PRO A 400 -17.57 28.11 17.51
CA PRO A 400 -16.58 27.70 16.52
C PRO A 400 -15.48 26.82 17.11
N TYR A 401 -15.15 27.00 18.39
CA TYR A 401 -14.21 26.14 19.08
C TYR A 401 -14.79 24.75 19.35
N ALA A 402 -16.08 24.65 19.70
CA ALA A 402 -16.79 23.38 19.78
C ALA A 402 -16.80 22.63 18.44
N VAL A 403 -17.06 23.33 17.33
CA VAL A 403 -16.97 22.77 15.97
C VAL A 403 -15.53 22.34 15.64
N ALA A 404 -14.52 23.11 16.06
CA ALA A 404 -13.11 22.74 15.86
C ALA A 404 -12.75 21.43 16.59
N ILE A 405 -13.32 21.18 17.77
CA ILE A 405 -13.17 19.91 18.50
C ILE A 405 -13.80 18.76 17.69
N VAL A 406 -14.98 18.95 17.12
CA VAL A 406 -15.63 17.94 16.26
C VAL A 406 -14.77 17.64 15.02
N VAL A 407 -14.27 18.67 14.32
CA VAL A 407 -13.38 18.50 13.17
C VAL A 407 -12.09 17.75 13.56
N ALA A 408 -11.51 18.08 14.72
CA ALA A 408 -10.35 17.37 15.23
C ALA A 408 -10.68 15.92 15.59
N ALA A 409 -11.86 15.62 16.16
CA ALA A 409 -12.28 14.25 16.47
C ALA A 409 -12.37 13.40 15.19
N PHE A 410 -13.01 13.88 14.13
CA PHE A 410 -13.04 13.20 12.83
C PHE A 410 -11.63 13.02 12.24
N SER A 411 -10.75 14.01 12.42
CA SER A 411 -9.38 13.95 11.89
C SER A 411 -8.50 12.96 12.66
N VAL A 412 -8.63 12.88 13.98
CA VAL A 412 -7.90 11.93 14.84
C VAL A 412 -8.29 10.49 14.53
N THR A 413 -9.55 10.25 14.16
CA THR A 413 -10.04 8.92 13.80
C THR A 413 -9.80 8.55 12.33
N LEU A 414 -9.07 9.36 11.55
CA LEU A 414 -8.65 8.99 10.19
C LEU A 414 -7.43 8.07 10.18
N ALA A 415 -6.46 8.35 11.05
CA ALA A 415 -5.20 7.62 11.20
C ALA A 415 -4.49 8.09 12.48
N PRO A 416 -3.50 7.34 13.00
CA PRO A 416 -2.73 7.76 14.19
C PRO A 416 -2.10 9.17 14.05
N GLN A 417 -1.57 9.51 12.88
CA GLN A 417 -0.99 10.83 12.57
C GLN A 417 -2.05 11.96 12.48
N GLY A 418 -3.34 11.62 12.46
CA GLY A 418 -4.45 12.56 12.58
C GLY A 418 -4.43 13.38 13.87
N LEU A 419 -3.64 12.95 14.88
CA LEU A 419 -3.39 13.66 16.13
C LEU A 419 -2.90 15.11 15.93
N ILE A 420 -2.28 15.43 14.78
CA ILE A 420 -1.87 16.79 14.42
C ILE A 420 -3.05 17.78 14.48
N ALA A 421 -4.28 17.35 14.19
CA ALA A 421 -5.47 18.20 14.26
C ALA A 421 -5.81 18.71 15.68
N VAL A 422 -5.22 18.12 16.72
CA VAL A 422 -5.33 18.57 18.11
C VAL A 422 -4.40 19.75 18.42
N ALA A 423 -3.28 19.89 17.68
CA ALA A 423 -2.32 20.99 17.87
C ALA A 423 -2.93 22.41 17.84
N PRO A 424 -3.79 22.80 16.88
CA PRO A 424 -4.40 24.13 16.89
C PRO A 424 -5.33 24.36 18.10
N LEU A 425 -5.96 23.31 18.63
CA LEU A 425 -6.79 23.38 19.84
C LEU A 425 -5.92 23.68 21.07
N LEU A 426 -4.83 22.92 21.27
CA LEU A 426 -3.91 23.08 22.40
C LEU A 426 -3.27 24.48 22.41
N VAL A 427 -2.80 24.93 21.25
CA VAL A 427 -2.12 26.23 21.10
C VAL A 427 -3.10 27.40 21.27
N GLY A 428 -4.38 27.21 20.92
CA GLY A 428 -5.46 28.17 21.12
C GLY A 428 -6.08 28.16 22.53
N ALA A 429 -5.88 27.10 23.31
CA ALA A 429 -6.62 26.83 24.55
C ALA A 429 -6.55 27.97 25.56
N ARG A 430 -5.38 28.59 25.77
CA ARG A 430 -5.22 29.72 26.72
C ARG A 430 -6.10 30.92 26.36
N ALA A 431 -6.27 31.20 25.07
CA ALA A 431 -7.13 32.30 24.63
C ALA A 431 -8.61 31.99 24.84
N VAL A 432 -9.01 30.73 24.61
CA VAL A 432 -10.38 30.26 24.84
C VAL A 432 -10.72 30.23 26.33
N ALA A 433 -9.81 29.77 27.19
CA ALA A 433 -9.98 29.80 28.63
C ALA A 433 -10.23 31.23 29.15
N ARG A 434 -9.57 32.24 28.58
CA ARG A 434 -9.85 33.66 28.89
C ARG A 434 -11.25 34.07 28.48
N ILE A 435 -11.72 33.65 27.29
CA ILE A 435 -13.10 33.93 26.83
C ILE A 435 -14.12 33.31 27.79
N ILE A 436 -13.91 32.07 28.23
CA ILE A 436 -14.78 31.39 29.21
C ILE A 436 -14.77 32.15 30.53
N ARG A 437 -13.59 32.51 31.05
CA ARG A 437 -13.44 33.27 32.30
C ARG A 437 -14.15 34.62 32.23
N ASP A 438 -13.99 35.36 31.14
CA ASP A 438 -14.61 36.67 30.95
C ASP A 438 -16.15 36.58 30.90
N ARG A 439 -16.70 35.42 30.53
CA ARG A 439 -18.14 35.15 30.44
C ARG A 439 -18.73 34.45 31.66
N ARG A 440 -17.90 34.10 32.64
CA ARG A 440 -18.30 33.32 33.84
C ARG A 440 -19.49 33.92 34.57
N ALA A 441 -19.56 35.24 34.72
CA ALA A 441 -20.67 35.92 35.40
C ALA A 441 -22.01 35.80 34.67
N LEU A 442 -22.01 35.62 33.34
CA LEU A 442 -23.22 35.60 32.51
C LEU A 442 -23.72 34.17 32.27
N ASP A 443 -22.81 33.30 31.84
CA ASP A 443 -23.14 31.96 31.32
C ASP A 443 -22.76 30.85 32.32
N GLY A 444 -22.01 31.18 33.38
CA GLY A 444 -21.35 30.21 34.24
C GLY A 444 -20.16 29.53 33.55
N VAL A 445 -19.54 28.56 34.25
CA VAL A 445 -18.44 27.74 33.69
C VAL A 445 -18.96 26.41 33.13
N LEU A 446 -20.07 25.90 33.69
CA LEU A 446 -20.57 24.57 33.35
C LEU A 446 -21.15 24.49 31.92
N ALA A 447 -21.94 25.48 31.48
CA ALA A 447 -22.54 25.50 30.15
C ALA A 447 -21.50 25.38 29.01
N PRO A 448 -20.43 26.19 28.98
CA PRO A 448 -19.42 26.04 27.94
C PRO A 448 -18.62 24.74 28.09
N LEU A 449 -18.24 24.32 29.31
CA LEU A 449 -17.50 23.06 29.49
C LEU A 449 -18.32 21.83 29.06
N ALA A 450 -19.60 21.76 29.42
CA ALA A 450 -20.49 20.68 29.01
C ALA A 450 -20.62 20.59 27.48
N THR A 451 -20.72 21.74 26.81
CA THR A 451 -20.76 21.78 25.33
C THR A 451 -19.43 21.30 24.71
N LEU A 452 -18.29 21.76 25.23
CA LEU A 452 -16.97 21.37 24.70
C LEU A 452 -16.65 19.89 24.95
N LEU A 453 -16.94 19.38 26.14
CA LEU A 453 -16.73 17.97 26.49
C LEU A 453 -17.66 17.04 25.69
N SER A 454 -18.93 17.41 25.52
CA SER A 454 -19.86 16.64 24.69
C SER A 454 -19.46 16.63 23.22
N SER A 455 -18.92 17.73 22.71
CA SER A 455 -18.34 17.80 21.35
C SER A 455 -17.18 16.82 21.17
N ALA A 456 -16.31 16.68 22.18
CA ALA A 456 -15.21 15.71 22.17
C ALA A 456 -15.71 14.26 22.29
N ALA A 457 -16.76 14.02 23.08
CA ALA A 457 -17.34 12.70 23.29
C ALA A 457 -17.93 12.08 22.01
N LEU A 458 -18.20 12.88 20.98
CA LEU A 458 -18.66 12.40 19.67
C LEU A 458 -17.67 11.41 19.04
N LEU A 459 -16.38 11.47 19.40
CA LEU A 459 -15.37 10.49 19.01
C LEU A 459 -15.81 9.04 19.32
N PHE A 460 -16.47 8.81 20.46
CA PHE A 460 -16.95 7.48 20.83
C PHE A 460 -18.03 6.96 19.88
N VAL A 461 -18.89 7.84 19.37
CA VAL A 461 -19.91 7.45 18.37
C VAL A 461 -19.26 7.10 17.05
N ILE A 462 -18.26 7.88 16.60
CA ILE A 462 -17.58 7.65 15.32
C ILE A 462 -16.84 6.30 15.32
N VAL A 463 -16.06 6.05 16.37
CA VAL A 463 -15.21 4.86 16.50
C VAL A 463 -16.04 3.61 16.76
N PHE A 464 -16.96 3.66 17.72
CA PHE A 464 -17.70 2.49 18.21
C PHE A 464 -19.10 2.37 17.58
N ARG A 465 -19.30 2.94 16.38
CA ARG A 465 -20.60 2.90 15.67
C ARG A 465 -21.09 1.48 15.42
N ASP A 466 -20.15 0.60 15.10
CA ASP A 466 -20.38 -0.81 14.86
C ASP A 466 -19.63 -1.64 15.90
N GLN A 467 -18.30 -1.61 15.84
CA GLN A 467 -17.39 -2.32 16.75
C GLN A 467 -17.58 -1.93 18.23
N THR A 468 -17.20 -2.85 19.12
CA THR A 468 -17.25 -2.71 20.58
C THR A 468 -15.90 -2.31 21.17
N LEU A 469 -15.86 -2.03 22.47
CA LEU A 469 -14.58 -1.80 23.17
C LEU A 469 -13.67 -3.03 23.10
N ALA A 470 -14.22 -4.22 23.34
CA ALA A 470 -13.46 -5.47 23.35
C ALA A 470 -12.85 -5.80 21.97
N THR A 471 -13.60 -5.60 20.89
CA THR A 471 -13.11 -5.84 19.52
C THR A 471 -12.04 -4.83 19.12
N VAL A 472 -12.20 -3.54 19.45
CA VAL A 472 -11.17 -2.53 19.17
C VAL A 472 -9.90 -2.78 20.00
N ALA A 473 -10.05 -3.19 21.26
CA ALA A 473 -8.91 -3.55 22.09
C ALA A 473 -8.15 -4.77 21.54
N GLU A 474 -8.86 -5.80 21.06
CA GLU A 474 -8.23 -6.95 20.42
C GLU A 474 -7.53 -6.57 19.11
N SER A 475 -8.16 -5.75 18.26
CA SER A 475 -7.54 -5.27 17.02
C SER A 475 -6.26 -4.48 17.29
N ALA A 476 -6.29 -3.56 18.26
CA ALA A 476 -5.10 -2.82 18.67
C ALA A 476 -4.01 -3.77 19.17
N ARG A 477 -4.35 -4.74 20.03
CA ARG A 477 -3.39 -5.74 20.53
C ARG A 477 -2.70 -6.49 19.39
N ILE A 478 -3.46 -6.99 18.42
CA ILE A 478 -2.92 -7.72 17.27
C ILE A 478 -1.96 -6.83 16.48
N LYS A 479 -2.38 -5.60 16.14
CA LYS A 479 -1.54 -4.65 15.38
C LYS A 479 -0.24 -4.27 16.10
N TYR A 480 -0.24 -4.20 17.44
CA TYR A 480 0.97 -3.95 18.23
C TYR A 480 1.87 -5.18 18.40
N VAL A 481 1.31 -6.39 18.46
CA VAL A 481 2.09 -7.63 18.61
C VAL A 481 2.70 -8.08 17.30
N VAL A 482 1.99 -7.92 16.19
CA VAL A 482 2.39 -8.40 14.85
C VAL A 482 3.06 -7.31 14.02
N GLY A 483 2.52 -6.08 14.05
CA GLY A 483 2.87 -5.06 13.07
C GLY A 483 4.21 -4.38 13.35
N PRO A 484 4.89 -3.87 12.31
CA PRO A 484 6.07 -3.06 12.50
C PRO A 484 5.68 -1.76 13.21
N THR A 485 6.01 -1.69 14.49
CA THR A 485 5.80 -0.52 15.33
C THR A 485 7.14 0.02 15.81
N ILE A 486 7.37 1.31 15.59
CA ILE A 486 8.61 1.98 15.98
C ILE A 486 8.35 2.77 17.26
N ALA A 487 9.20 2.57 18.26
CA ALA A 487 9.06 3.22 19.54
C ALA A 487 9.17 4.76 19.44
N TRP A 488 8.62 5.46 20.43
CA TRP A 488 8.56 6.93 20.46
C TRP A 488 9.95 7.59 20.49
N TYR A 489 10.95 6.95 21.11
CA TYR A 489 12.32 7.50 21.20
C TYR A 489 13.10 7.38 19.87
N GLN A 490 12.58 6.63 18.89
CA GLN A 490 13.17 6.48 17.55
C GLN A 490 12.47 7.36 16.50
N ASP A 491 11.72 8.39 16.89
CA ASP A 491 11.00 9.27 15.95
C ASP A 491 11.92 9.95 14.91
N PHE A 492 13.21 10.12 15.21
CA PHE A 492 14.17 10.68 14.26
C PHE A 492 14.33 9.81 12.99
N LEU A 493 14.03 8.51 13.05
CA LEU A 493 14.01 7.63 11.87
C LEU A 493 13.10 8.17 10.76
N ARG A 494 12.04 8.89 11.10
CA ARG A 494 11.16 9.55 10.12
C ARG A 494 11.92 10.53 9.22
N TYR A 495 12.84 11.30 9.79
CA TYR A 495 13.64 12.27 9.07
C TYR A 495 14.78 11.58 8.32
N TYR A 496 15.32 10.49 8.87
CA TYR A 496 16.25 9.63 8.15
C TYR A 496 15.60 9.04 6.89
N PHE A 497 14.41 8.42 6.99
CA PHE A 497 13.63 7.88 5.87
C PHE A 497 13.25 8.93 4.81
N LEU A 498 13.28 10.22 5.15
CA LEU A 498 13.05 11.30 4.17
C LEU A 498 14.31 11.60 3.34
N THR A 499 15.49 11.23 3.84
CA THR A 499 16.80 11.60 3.25
C THR A 499 17.65 10.40 2.85
N VAL A 500 17.08 9.19 2.77
CA VAL A 500 17.77 7.98 2.30
C VAL A 500 18.11 8.13 0.82
N GLU A 501 19.30 7.67 0.44
CA GLU A 501 19.79 7.66 -0.94
C GLU A 501 19.02 6.63 -1.80
N ASP A 502 18.87 6.92 -3.10
CA ASP A 502 18.20 6.05 -4.08
C ASP A 502 16.82 5.48 -3.69
N SER A 503 16.11 6.20 -2.81
CA SER A 503 14.77 5.83 -2.36
C SER A 503 13.70 6.73 -2.99
N VAL A 504 12.67 6.09 -3.58
CA VAL A 504 11.49 6.80 -4.10
C VAL A 504 10.68 7.47 -2.97
N ASP A 505 10.74 6.91 -1.76
CA ASP A 505 10.08 7.49 -0.59
C ASP A 505 10.78 8.76 -0.08
N SER A 506 12.04 8.93 -0.46
CA SER A 506 12.93 10.05 -0.17
C SER A 506 13.19 10.94 -1.38
N SER A 507 12.28 10.99 -2.37
CA SER A 507 12.49 11.73 -3.61
C SER A 507 12.73 13.23 -3.41
N LEU A 508 13.36 13.88 -4.41
CA LEU A 508 13.73 15.30 -4.33
C LEU A 508 12.54 16.22 -4.02
N THR A 509 11.36 15.88 -4.53
CA THR A 509 10.12 16.66 -4.40
C THR A 509 9.58 16.58 -2.96
N ARG A 510 9.61 15.39 -2.36
CA ARG A 510 9.26 15.17 -0.94
C ARG A 510 10.24 15.86 0.01
N ARG A 511 11.55 15.77 -0.25
CA ARG A 511 12.59 16.45 0.53
C ARG A 511 12.38 17.96 0.53
N PHE A 512 12.16 18.53 -0.65
CA PHE A 512 11.96 19.97 -0.83
C PHE A 512 10.82 20.50 0.03
N ALA A 513 9.65 19.85 -0.01
CA ALA A 513 8.47 20.26 0.75
C ALA A 513 8.74 20.37 2.26
N VAL A 514 9.38 19.36 2.84
CA VAL A 514 9.65 19.31 4.28
C VAL A 514 10.78 20.25 4.67
N LEU A 515 11.87 20.32 3.89
CA LEU A 515 12.97 21.25 4.17
C LEU A 515 12.51 22.72 4.10
N VAL A 516 11.64 23.07 3.14
CA VAL A 516 11.04 24.40 3.07
C VAL A 516 10.10 24.66 4.25
N LEU A 517 9.30 23.68 4.68
CA LEU A 517 8.48 23.79 5.88
C LEU A 517 9.34 24.11 7.12
N LEU A 518 10.43 23.37 7.32
CA LEU A 518 11.35 23.56 8.46
C LEU A 518 12.08 24.90 8.36
N LEU A 519 12.57 25.28 7.18
CA LEU A 519 13.19 26.59 6.93
C LEU A 519 12.23 27.74 7.28
N CYS A 520 10.98 27.67 6.83
CA CYS A 520 9.97 28.68 7.12
C CYS A 520 9.62 28.72 8.62
N LEU A 521 9.49 27.55 9.26
CA LEU A 521 9.20 27.44 10.68
C LEU A 521 10.30 28.07 11.55
N PHE A 522 11.54 27.59 11.40
CA PHE A 522 12.66 28.06 12.22
C PHE A 522 13.08 29.48 11.86
N GLY A 523 13.01 29.84 10.58
CA GLY A 523 13.25 31.20 10.13
C GLY A 523 12.29 32.21 10.76
N MET A 524 11.00 31.89 10.80
CA MET A 524 10.00 32.75 11.45
C MET A 524 10.11 32.75 12.98
N LEU A 525 10.46 31.62 13.59
CA LEU A 525 10.73 31.55 15.03
C LEU A 525 11.88 32.48 15.40
N ALA A 526 13.01 32.40 14.67
CA ALA A 526 14.17 33.27 14.89
C ALA A 526 13.82 34.75 14.73
N VAL A 527 13.06 35.12 13.70
CA VAL A 527 12.62 36.51 13.48
C VAL A 527 11.73 37.00 14.62
N LEU A 528 10.78 36.21 15.11
CA LEU A 528 9.86 36.65 16.17
C LEU A 528 10.48 36.67 17.56
N LEU A 529 11.47 35.81 17.82
CA LEU A 529 12.27 35.86 19.04
C LEU A 529 13.18 37.08 19.04
N ARG A 530 13.81 37.39 17.90
CA ARG A 530 14.72 38.55 17.77
C ARG A 530 13.96 39.88 17.67
N ARG A 531 12.85 39.91 16.94
CA ARG A 531 11.99 41.09 16.74
C ARG A 531 10.60 40.78 17.29
N SER A 532 10.23 41.47 18.37
CA SER A 532 8.98 41.23 19.09
C SER A 532 7.70 41.34 18.23
N ALA A 533 7.77 42.02 17.08
CA ALA A 533 6.74 42.05 16.05
C ALA A 533 7.34 42.38 14.66
N VAL A 534 6.61 42.03 13.60
CA VAL A 534 6.90 42.45 12.22
C VAL A 534 5.76 43.36 11.73
N PRO A 535 6.04 44.60 11.29
CA PRO A 535 5.00 45.52 10.85
C PRO A 535 4.14 44.96 9.71
N GLY A 536 2.81 45.07 9.86
CA GLY A 536 1.85 44.57 8.88
C GLY A 536 1.37 43.13 9.11
N MET A 537 1.91 42.42 10.10
CA MET A 537 1.43 41.11 10.55
C MET A 537 0.80 41.16 11.95
N ALA A 538 -0.21 40.32 12.16
CA ALA A 538 -0.83 40.12 13.46
C ALA A 538 -0.02 39.12 14.30
N ARG A 539 0.63 39.60 15.36
CA ARG A 539 1.49 38.79 16.24
C ARG A 539 0.80 37.53 16.79
N GLY A 540 -0.42 37.66 17.32
CA GLY A 540 -1.12 36.56 18.00
C GLY A 540 -1.33 35.32 17.12
N PRO A 541 -2.01 35.44 15.97
CA PRO A 541 -2.21 34.33 15.03
C PRO A 541 -0.92 33.73 14.50
N VAL A 542 0.10 34.54 14.20
CA VAL A 542 1.38 34.04 13.70
C VAL A 542 2.07 33.14 14.72
N TRP A 543 2.11 33.55 16.00
CA TRP A 543 2.62 32.68 17.07
C TRP A 543 1.84 31.37 17.21
N ARG A 544 0.52 31.40 17.00
CA ARG A 544 -0.30 30.19 17.04
C ARG A 544 -0.15 29.31 15.81
N LEU A 545 0.14 29.87 14.63
CA LEU A 545 0.50 29.11 13.43
C LEU A 545 1.84 28.35 13.64
N ILE A 546 2.86 29.06 14.13
CA ILE A 546 4.16 28.47 14.48
C ILE A 546 3.99 27.41 15.56
N GLY A 547 3.25 27.73 16.64
CA GLY A 547 2.97 26.78 17.71
C GLY A 547 2.21 25.55 17.22
N THR A 548 1.24 25.72 16.32
CA THR A 548 0.48 24.59 15.74
C THR A 548 1.40 23.66 14.96
N THR A 549 2.31 24.23 14.17
CA THR A 549 3.27 23.44 13.38
C THR A 549 4.27 22.72 14.29
N ALA A 550 4.84 23.41 15.28
CA ALA A 550 5.81 22.84 16.22
C ALA A 550 5.18 21.74 17.10
N ILE A 551 4.00 21.98 17.67
CA ILE A 551 3.28 20.97 18.45
C ILE A 551 2.83 19.81 17.55
N GLY A 552 2.42 20.07 16.30
CA GLY A 552 2.12 19.03 15.33
C GLY A 552 3.30 18.10 15.07
N LEU A 553 4.50 18.66 14.84
CA LEU A 553 5.73 17.87 14.66
C LEU A 553 6.08 17.06 15.93
N LEU A 554 5.86 17.61 17.12
CA LEU A 554 6.08 16.89 18.38
C LEU A 554 5.03 15.78 18.63
N LEU A 555 3.79 15.97 18.20
CA LEU A 555 2.74 14.96 18.34
C LEU A 555 2.98 13.74 17.43
N LEU A 556 3.70 13.91 16.32
CA LEU A 556 4.10 12.79 15.46
C LEU A 556 4.97 11.75 16.18
N THR A 557 5.67 12.13 17.25
CA THR A 557 6.51 11.22 18.05
C THR A 557 5.72 10.03 18.60
N PHE A 558 4.43 10.20 18.89
CA PHE A 558 3.57 9.15 19.46
C PHE A 558 2.86 8.26 18.43
N THR A 559 3.10 8.48 17.14
CA THR A 559 2.53 7.62 16.08
C THR A 559 3.27 6.29 16.01
N PRO A 560 2.61 5.13 15.86
CA PRO A 560 3.30 3.84 15.86
C PRO A 560 4.17 3.62 14.60
N THR A 561 3.73 4.11 13.44
CA THR A 561 4.49 4.04 12.18
C THR A 561 5.10 5.39 11.84
N LYS A 562 6.35 5.40 11.34
CA LYS A 562 7.17 6.63 11.16
C LYS A 562 7.49 6.99 9.70
N TRP A 563 6.66 6.56 8.75
CA TRP A 563 6.91 6.77 7.32
C TRP A 563 7.00 8.25 6.89
N ALA A 564 7.83 8.54 5.89
CA ALA A 564 8.06 9.89 5.39
C ALA A 564 6.79 10.51 4.74
N VAL A 565 5.93 9.68 4.14
CA VAL A 565 4.68 10.13 3.50
C VAL A 565 3.72 10.86 4.45
N GLN A 566 3.81 10.62 5.77
CA GLN A 566 2.95 11.26 6.77
C GLN A 566 3.18 12.78 6.89
N PHE A 567 4.28 13.32 6.35
CA PHE A 567 4.50 14.77 6.29
C PHE A 567 3.46 15.51 5.42
N GLY A 568 2.71 14.81 4.56
CA GLY A 568 1.62 15.37 3.76
C GLY A 568 0.54 16.10 4.59
N ALA A 569 0.37 15.72 5.86
CA ALA A 569 -0.54 16.39 6.80
C ALA A 569 -0.20 17.88 7.06
N PHE A 570 1.03 18.32 6.76
CA PHE A 570 1.48 19.70 6.97
C PHE A 570 1.36 20.59 5.73
N ALA A 571 0.89 20.09 4.58
CA ALA A 571 0.90 20.83 3.31
C ALA A 571 0.20 22.21 3.39
N ALA A 572 -0.97 22.27 4.04
CA ALA A 572 -1.68 23.53 4.25
C ALA A 572 -0.94 24.49 5.19
N LEU A 573 -0.28 23.97 6.24
CA LEU A 573 0.53 24.79 7.14
C LEU A 573 1.80 25.32 6.44
N ALA A 574 2.41 24.52 5.57
CA ALA A 574 3.56 24.91 4.76
C ALA A 574 3.24 26.12 3.87
N GLY A 575 2.10 26.11 3.17
CA GLY A 575 1.65 27.25 2.38
C GLY A 575 1.47 28.53 3.22
N ALA A 576 0.87 28.42 4.42
CA ALA A 576 0.65 29.55 5.31
C ALA A 576 1.97 30.10 5.88
N LEU A 577 2.89 29.22 6.28
CA LEU A 577 4.22 29.59 6.76
C LEU A 577 5.09 30.19 5.65
N GLY A 578 5.02 29.66 4.44
CA GLY A 578 5.71 30.20 3.27
C GLY A 578 5.33 31.65 2.99
N ALA A 579 4.04 31.98 3.05
CA ALA A 579 3.56 33.36 2.92
C ALA A 579 4.10 34.29 4.02
N VAL A 580 4.01 33.86 5.29
CA VAL A 580 4.50 34.65 6.43
C VAL A 580 6.01 34.87 6.34
N THR A 581 6.75 33.85 5.92
CA THR A 581 8.22 33.91 5.75
C THR A 581 8.59 34.88 4.63
N ALA A 582 8.02 34.73 3.44
CA ALA A 582 8.29 35.61 2.30
C ALA A 582 7.98 37.08 2.63
N PHE A 583 6.87 37.36 3.31
CA PHE A 583 6.50 38.71 3.73
C PHE A 583 7.46 39.30 4.77
N SER A 584 7.91 38.48 5.72
CA SER A 584 8.81 38.91 6.81
C SER A 584 10.22 39.14 6.30
N PHE A 585 10.76 38.18 5.55
CA PHE A 585 12.12 38.23 5.03
C PHE A 585 12.30 39.31 3.98
N ALA A 586 11.26 39.64 3.21
CA ALA A 586 11.28 40.82 2.35
C ALA A 586 11.59 42.10 3.13
N ARG A 587 10.96 42.31 4.30
CA ARG A 587 11.23 43.51 5.11
C ARG A 587 12.55 43.42 5.87
N VAL A 588 12.84 42.28 6.50
CA VAL A 588 14.10 42.10 7.24
C VAL A 588 15.31 42.22 6.32
N GLY A 589 15.19 41.72 5.08
CA GLY A 589 16.21 41.77 4.06
C GLY A 589 16.41 43.16 3.47
N LEU A 590 15.35 43.97 3.30
CA LEU A 590 15.49 45.36 2.82
C LEU A 590 16.31 46.24 3.77
N HIS A 591 16.33 45.93 5.06
CA HIS A 591 17.16 46.62 6.05
C HIS A 591 18.63 46.15 6.06
N SER A 592 18.96 44.99 5.47
CA SER A 592 20.33 44.45 5.50
C SER A 592 20.63 43.52 4.32
N ARG A 593 21.62 43.90 3.50
CA ARG A 593 22.10 43.09 2.36
C ARG A 593 22.59 41.71 2.80
N ARG A 594 23.25 41.62 3.96
CA ARG A 594 23.72 40.36 4.55
C ARG A 594 22.58 39.39 4.78
N ASN A 595 21.45 39.85 5.32
CA ASN A 595 20.32 38.96 5.62
C ASN A 595 19.65 38.44 4.34
N ILE A 596 19.60 39.22 3.25
CA ILE A 596 19.15 38.73 1.94
C ILE A 596 20.11 37.65 1.43
N ALA A 597 21.42 37.91 1.48
CA ALA A 597 22.42 36.93 1.03
C ALA A 597 22.31 35.61 1.82
N LEU A 598 22.18 35.67 3.14
CA LEU A 598 21.98 34.48 3.99
C LEU A 598 20.69 33.72 3.65
N TYR A 599 19.59 34.43 3.37
CA TYR A 599 18.34 33.80 2.96
C TYR A 599 18.47 33.07 1.62
N VAL A 600 19.14 33.69 0.64
CA VAL A 600 19.42 33.08 -0.67
C VAL A 600 20.33 31.86 -0.51
N THR A 601 21.41 31.96 0.28
CA THR A 601 22.28 30.83 0.62
C THR A 601 21.49 29.68 1.23
N ALA A 602 20.61 29.95 2.19
CA ALA A 602 19.79 28.91 2.81
C ALA A 602 18.86 28.21 1.80
N LEU A 603 18.25 28.95 0.88
CA LEU A 603 17.41 28.37 -0.18
C LEU A 603 18.23 27.53 -1.17
N LEU A 604 19.42 28.01 -1.57
CA LEU A 604 20.33 27.26 -2.45
C LEU A 604 20.84 25.98 -1.78
N PHE A 605 21.10 26.02 -0.47
CA PHE A 605 21.50 24.84 0.30
C PHE A 605 20.36 23.83 0.41
N VAL A 606 19.13 24.29 0.66
CA VAL A 606 17.92 23.42 0.64
C VAL A 606 17.73 22.80 -0.74
N LEU A 607 17.93 23.56 -1.82
CA LEU A 607 17.88 23.03 -3.18
C LEU A 607 18.95 21.96 -3.42
N ALA A 608 20.20 22.20 -3.01
CA ALA A 608 21.28 21.22 -3.14
C ALA A 608 20.92 19.89 -2.46
N TRP A 609 20.36 19.96 -1.24
CA TRP A 609 19.91 18.78 -0.48
C TRP A 609 18.69 18.10 -1.09
N ALA A 610 17.74 18.85 -1.63
CA ALA A 610 16.60 18.27 -2.32
C ALA A 610 17.05 17.53 -3.58
N THR A 611 17.86 18.18 -4.43
CA THR A 611 18.30 17.63 -5.73
C THR A 611 19.39 16.57 -5.65
N SER A 612 19.80 16.13 -4.46
CA SER A 612 20.65 14.94 -4.31
C SER A 612 19.84 13.63 -4.29
N GLY A 613 18.51 13.70 -4.20
CA GLY A 613 17.65 12.53 -4.36
C GLY A 613 17.21 12.33 -5.81
N ILE A 614 16.72 11.12 -6.11
CA ILE A 614 16.09 10.78 -7.39
C ILE A 614 14.75 11.51 -7.56
N ASN A 615 14.29 11.64 -8.81
CA ASN A 615 12.95 12.12 -9.17
C ASN A 615 11.96 10.95 -9.32
N GLY A 616 12.00 10.03 -8.35
CA GLY A 616 11.16 8.84 -8.33
C GLY A 616 9.78 9.08 -7.70
N TRP A 617 8.79 8.40 -8.27
CA TRP A 617 7.42 8.22 -7.80
C TRP A 617 7.15 6.74 -7.52
N PHE A 618 5.95 6.41 -7.05
CA PHE A 618 5.61 5.03 -6.71
C PHE A 618 5.27 4.21 -7.97
N TYR A 619 5.87 3.02 -8.09
CA TYR A 619 5.55 1.98 -9.08
C TYR A 619 5.31 2.54 -10.51
N VAL A 620 4.07 2.55 -11.01
CA VAL A 620 3.71 3.04 -12.35
C VAL A 620 3.90 4.55 -12.56
N GLY A 621 4.02 5.33 -11.47
CA GLY A 621 4.25 6.77 -11.54
C GLY A 621 5.59 7.15 -12.17
N ASN A 622 6.53 6.21 -12.26
CA ASN A 622 7.86 6.42 -12.84
C ASN A 622 7.90 6.34 -14.37
N TYR A 623 6.84 5.87 -15.03
CA TYR A 623 6.90 5.54 -16.45
C TYR A 623 7.05 6.81 -17.31
N GLY A 624 8.27 7.02 -17.81
CA GLY A 624 8.65 8.19 -18.62
C GLY A 624 9.13 9.41 -17.85
N VAL A 625 9.28 9.30 -16.53
CA VAL A 625 9.74 10.40 -15.69
C VAL A 625 11.26 10.60 -15.86
N PRO A 626 11.75 11.83 -16.10
CA PRO A 626 13.17 12.10 -16.11
C PRO A 626 13.82 11.85 -14.75
N TRP A 627 14.97 11.18 -14.72
CA TRP A 627 15.77 10.93 -13.50
C TRP A 627 15.00 10.18 -12.39
N PHE A 628 14.16 9.21 -12.77
CA PHE A 628 13.43 8.40 -11.78
C PHE A 628 14.31 7.37 -11.06
N ASP A 629 15.42 7.00 -11.68
CA ASP A 629 16.37 5.94 -11.35
C ASP A 629 17.72 6.49 -10.83
N LYS A 630 18.03 7.76 -11.12
CA LYS A 630 19.27 8.42 -10.75
C LYS A 630 19.04 9.88 -10.35
N GLN A 631 20.01 10.47 -9.67
CA GLN A 631 19.93 11.89 -9.32
C GLN A 631 19.96 12.80 -10.57
N PRO A 632 19.36 14.00 -10.52
CA PRO A 632 19.41 14.96 -11.62
C PRO A 632 20.84 15.36 -12.00
N VAL A 633 21.16 15.24 -13.28
CA VAL A 633 22.45 15.62 -13.87
C VAL A 633 22.26 16.54 -15.08
N ILE A 634 23.15 17.52 -15.24
CA ILE A 634 23.20 18.42 -16.39
C ILE A 634 24.61 18.35 -16.97
N ALA A 635 24.72 17.95 -18.24
CA ALA A 635 26.01 17.80 -18.94
C ALA A 635 27.06 16.98 -18.15
N GLY A 636 26.62 15.90 -17.49
CA GLY A 636 27.47 15.02 -16.67
C GLY A 636 27.73 15.50 -15.24
N PHE A 637 27.34 16.71 -14.87
CA PHE A 637 27.52 17.23 -13.51
C PHE A 637 26.22 17.08 -12.68
N PRO A 638 26.28 16.51 -11.47
CA PRO A 638 25.14 16.49 -10.56
C PRO A 638 24.64 17.89 -10.23
N VAL A 639 23.33 18.09 -10.32
CA VAL A 639 22.68 19.37 -10.01
C VAL A 639 22.89 19.79 -8.55
N LEU A 640 23.02 18.80 -7.65
CA LEU A 640 23.39 19.00 -6.25
C LEU A 640 24.67 19.84 -6.11
N THR A 641 25.69 19.56 -6.94
CA THR A 641 27.00 20.19 -6.85
C THR A 641 26.92 21.63 -7.33
N ILE A 642 26.13 21.88 -8.38
CA ILE A 642 25.88 23.22 -8.91
C ILE A 642 25.25 24.10 -7.82
N PHE A 643 24.17 23.63 -7.18
CA PHE A 643 23.51 24.38 -6.12
C PHE A 643 24.39 24.54 -4.87
N LEU A 644 25.19 23.53 -4.53
CA LEU A 644 26.11 23.60 -3.40
C LEU A 644 27.21 24.65 -3.63
N VAL A 645 27.83 24.69 -4.82
CA VAL A 645 28.82 25.72 -5.17
C VAL A 645 28.18 27.11 -5.12
N LEU A 646 26.99 27.28 -5.68
CA LEU A 646 26.26 28.54 -5.59
C LEU A 646 25.97 28.94 -4.13
N ALA A 647 25.56 27.99 -3.28
CA ALA A 647 25.32 28.24 -1.86
C ALA A 647 26.60 28.67 -1.13
N ILE A 648 27.74 28.02 -1.42
CA ILE A 648 29.04 28.39 -0.85
C ILE A 648 29.43 29.81 -1.30
N LEU A 649 29.30 30.13 -2.59
CA LEU A 649 29.62 31.47 -3.11
C LEU A 649 28.73 32.57 -2.50
N THR A 650 27.42 32.33 -2.37
CA THR A 650 26.53 33.29 -1.70
C THR A 650 26.78 33.36 -0.19
N GLY A 651 27.22 32.27 0.43
CA GLY A 651 27.68 32.22 1.83
C GLY A 651 28.93 33.06 2.05
N LEU A 652 29.94 32.93 1.17
CA LEU A 652 31.14 33.77 1.17
C LEU A 652 30.79 35.25 0.95
N LEU A 653 29.86 35.54 0.04
CA LEU A 653 29.35 36.91 -0.15
C LEU A 653 28.67 37.43 1.12
N ALA A 654 27.88 36.60 1.81
CA ALA A 654 27.26 36.98 3.09
C ALA A 654 28.32 37.23 4.17
N GLY A 655 29.39 36.43 4.23
CA GLY A 655 30.54 36.63 5.12
C GLY A 655 31.30 37.92 4.81
N TRP A 656 31.57 38.20 3.53
CA TRP A 656 32.19 39.45 3.11
C TRP A 656 31.32 40.67 3.45
N LEU A 657 30.01 40.60 3.19
CA LEU A 657 29.06 41.64 3.59
C LEU A 657 29.02 41.80 5.11
N HIS A 658 29.28 40.75 5.87
CA HIS A 658 29.35 40.81 7.33
C HIS A 658 30.58 41.59 7.81
N PHE A 659 31.78 41.23 7.33
CA PHE A 659 33.02 41.92 7.70
C PHE A 659 33.07 43.37 7.19
N ARG A 660 32.44 43.65 6.05
CA ARG A 660 32.39 45.01 5.50
C ARG A 660 31.56 46.00 6.34
N MET A 661 30.66 45.52 7.21
CA MET A 661 29.82 46.40 8.03
C MET A 661 30.64 47.27 8.97
N ASP A 662 31.80 46.81 9.42
CA ASP A 662 32.66 47.56 10.36
C ASP A 662 33.29 48.79 9.68
N TYR A 663 33.51 48.73 8.36
CA TYR A 663 34.13 49.82 7.59
C TYR A 663 33.11 50.76 6.93
N THR A 664 31.91 50.27 6.60
CA THR A 664 30.92 51.02 5.80
C THR A 664 29.62 51.34 6.54
N GLY A 665 29.51 50.89 7.79
CA GLY A 665 28.29 51.00 8.59
C GLY A 665 27.13 50.16 8.05
N HIS A 666 25.94 50.36 8.64
CA HIS A 666 24.72 49.68 8.21
C HIS A 666 24.02 50.48 7.10
N THR A 667 24.42 50.29 5.84
CA THR A 667 23.75 50.93 4.70
C THR A 667 22.48 50.17 4.31
N GLU A 668 21.32 50.75 4.61
CA GLU A 668 20.04 50.20 4.17
C GLU A 668 19.94 50.16 2.64
N VAL A 669 19.20 49.18 2.13
CA VAL A 669 18.96 49.08 0.68
C VAL A 669 17.83 50.04 0.33
N ALA A 670 18.08 50.94 -0.63
CA ALA A 670 17.05 51.86 -1.11
C ALA A 670 15.77 51.10 -1.50
N SER A 671 14.62 51.51 -0.96
CA SER A 671 13.34 50.84 -1.14
C SER A 671 12.69 51.16 -2.50
N THR A 672 13.41 50.84 -3.58
CA THR A 672 12.93 50.94 -4.96
C THR A 672 12.01 49.76 -5.30
N GLY A 673 11.22 49.87 -6.39
CA GLY A 673 10.38 48.77 -6.86
C GLY A 673 11.19 47.48 -7.13
N ARG A 674 12.37 47.63 -7.74
CA ARG A 674 13.31 46.52 -8.02
C ARG A 674 13.74 45.79 -6.76
N ASN A 675 14.22 46.52 -5.74
CA ASN A 675 14.76 45.90 -4.53
C ASN A 675 13.66 45.25 -3.68
N ARG A 676 12.45 45.81 -3.66
CA ARG A 676 11.29 45.19 -2.99
C ARG A 676 10.88 43.87 -3.64
N ALA A 677 10.91 43.79 -4.98
CA ALA A 677 10.64 42.56 -5.69
C ALA A 677 11.73 41.51 -5.38
N LEU A 678 13.01 41.85 -5.58
CA LEU A 678 14.14 40.94 -5.37
C LEU A 678 14.22 40.36 -3.94
N ALA A 679 13.85 41.12 -2.92
CA ALA A 679 13.86 40.64 -1.53
C ALA A 679 12.70 39.70 -1.19
N SER A 680 11.60 39.70 -1.97
CA SER A 680 10.37 38.95 -1.68
C SER A 680 10.14 37.73 -2.57
N THR A 681 10.80 37.66 -3.72
CA THR A 681 10.63 36.59 -4.71
C THR A 681 11.48 35.31 -4.53
N PRO A 682 12.57 35.21 -3.73
CA PRO A 682 13.43 34.02 -3.76
C PRO A 682 12.70 32.70 -3.51
N LEU A 683 11.91 32.59 -2.44
CA LEU A 683 11.13 31.37 -2.18
C LEU A 683 10.01 31.13 -3.21
N LEU A 684 9.42 32.19 -3.77
CA LEU A 684 8.45 32.04 -4.85
C LEU A 684 9.09 31.37 -6.08
N VAL A 685 10.26 31.86 -6.50
CA VAL A 685 10.96 31.32 -7.67
C VAL A 685 11.30 29.84 -7.46
N VAL A 686 11.88 29.51 -6.32
CA VAL A 686 12.28 28.14 -6.02
C VAL A 686 11.07 27.20 -5.93
N ALA A 687 9.99 27.62 -5.25
CA ALA A 687 8.76 26.82 -5.16
C ALA A 687 8.08 26.63 -6.53
N VAL A 688 8.03 27.67 -7.37
CA VAL A 688 7.46 27.56 -8.72
C VAL A 688 8.30 26.63 -9.61
N ILE A 689 9.64 26.72 -9.54
CA ILE A 689 10.52 25.79 -10.27
C ILE A 689 10.23 24.34 -9.86
N MET A 690 10.05 24.08 -8.57
CA MET A 690 9.75 22.72 -8.09
C MET A 690 8.38 22.24 -8.58
N VAL A 691 7.34 23.06 -8.51
CA VAL A 691 6.00 22.71 -9.03
C VAL A 691 6.04 22.45 -10.54
N VAL A 692 6.78 23.27 -11.30
CA VAL A 692 6.95 23.08 -12.76
C VAL A 692 7.73 21.80 -13.06
N LEU A 693 8.76 21.47 -12.27
CA LEU A 693 9.49 20.21 -12.39
C LEU A 693 8.56 19.01 -12.15
N GLU A 694 7.80 19.03 -11.06
CA GLU A 694 6.84 17.98 -10.70
C GLU A 694 5.80 17.76 -11.80
N VAL A 695 5.05 18.81 -12.15
CA VAL A 695 3.98 18.76 -13.16
C VAL A 695 4.54 18.44 -14.54
N GLY A 696 5.66 19.08 -14.91
CA GLY A 696 6.32 18.88 -16.19
C GLY A 696 6.86 17.46 -16.36
N SER A 697 7.37 16.84 -15.29
CA SER A 697 7.92 15.48 -15.34
C SER A 697 6.85 14.44 -15.71
N LEU A 698 5.67 14.50 -15.10
CA LEU A 698 4.57 13.57 -15.39
C LEU A 698 3.85 13.92 -16.69
N ALA A 699 3.67 15.21 -16.99
CA ALA A 699 3.09 15.64 -18.26
C ALA A 699 3.96 15.19 -19.45
N LYS A 700 5.28 15.34 -19.34
CA LYS A 700 6.23 14.85 -20.34
C LYS A 700 6.17 13.34 -20.47
N GLY A 701 6.19 12.60 -19.35
CA GLY A 701 6.08 11.13 -19.36
C GLY A 701 4.81 10.64 -20.06
N ALA A 702 3.67 11.28 -19.79
CA ALA A 702 2.39 11.01 -20.44
C ALA A 702 2.41 11.29 -21.95
N ALA A 703 2.95 12.43 -22.37
CA ALA A 703 2.93 12.86 -23.77
C ALA A 703 3.96 12.11 -24.63
N GLN A 704 5.19 11.91 -24.13
CA GLN A 704 6.27 11.31 -24.90
C GLN A 704 6.04 9.82 -25.16
N ARG A 705 5.37 9.11 -24.25
CA ARG A 705 5.21 7.66 -24.30
C ARG A 705 3.93 7.20 -24.98
N TYR A 706 3.02 8.08 -25.37
CA TYR A 706 1.76 7.68 -25.98
C TYR A 706 2.01 6.90 -27.30
N PRO A 707 1.42 5.70 -27.51
CA PRO A 707 0.27 5.13 -26.81
C PRO A 707 0.57 4.15 -25.65
N VAL A 708 1.83 3.99 -25.21
CA VAL A 708 2.23 3.11 -24.10
C VAL A 708 1.49 3.50 -22.80
N TYR A 709 1.28 2.52 -21.91
CA TYR A 709 0.63 2.73 -20.62
C TYR A 709 1.28 3.86 -19.80
N THR A 710 0.43 4.76 -19.32
CA THR A 710 0.75 5.76 -18.29
C THR A 710 -0.49 5.97 -17.42
N THR A 711 -0.30 6.38 -16.16
CA THR A 711 -1.42 6.72 -15.26
C THR A 711 -2.35 7.78 -15.87
N ALA A 712 -1.79 8.74 -16.61
CA ALA A 712 -2.55 9.75 -17.33
C ALA A 712 -3.43 9.13 -18.44
N LYS A 713 -2.87 8.24 -19.28
CA LYS A 713 -3.64 7.53 -20.32
C LYS A 713 -4.80 6.76 -19.70
N ALA A 714 -4.56 6.00 -18.63
CA ALA A 714 -5.59 5.22 -17.95
C ALA A 714 -6.73 6.10 -17.40
N ASN A 715 -6.38 7.22 -16.77
CA ASN A 715 -7.36 8.16 -16.24
C ASN A 715 -8.18 8.86 -17.33
N VAL A 716 -7.53 9.26 -18.44
CA VAL A 716 -8.22 9.86 -19.59
C VAL A 716 -9.14 8.83 -20.25
N ALA A 717 -8.67 7.60 -20.46
CA ALA A 717 -9.47 6.51 -21.03
C ALA A 717 -10.74 6.26 -20.20
N ALA A 718 -10.59 6.17 -18.88
CA ALA A 718 -11.73 6.02 -17.96
C ALA A 718 -12.71 7.20 -18.03
N LEU A 719 -12.24 8.45 -18.16
CA LEU A 719 -13.12 9.61 -18.32
C LEU A 719 -13.85 9.58 -19.67
N THR A 720 -13.15 9.27 -20.76
CA THR A 720 -13.74 9.20 -22.10
C THR A 720 -14.72 8.05 -22.26
N SER A 721 -14.54 6.96 -21.51
CA SER A 721 -15.45 5.82 -21.49
C SER A 721 -16.65 6.02 -20.55
N GLY A 722 -16.79 7.20 -19.91
CA GLY A 722 -17.88 7.49 -18.98
C GLY A 722 -17.78 6.73 -17.65
N LEU A 723 -16.55 6.40 -17.19
CA LEU A 723 -16.26 5.55 -16.03
C LEU A 723 -16.84 4.14 -16.16
N SER A 724 -17.02 3.66 -17.40
CA SER A 724 -17.53 2.32 -17.68
C SER A 724 -16.50 1.24 -17.36
N SER A 725 -17.02 0.04 -17.11
CA SER A 725 -16.23 -1.19 -16.88
C SER A 725 -15.50 -1.70 -18.13
N THR A 726 -15.63 -1.05 -19.29
CA THR A 726 -14.95 -1.45 -20.53
C THR A 726 -13.54 -0.86 -20.64
N SER A 727 -13.11 0.00 -19.71
CA SER A 727 -11.77 0.58 -19.66
C SER A 727 -11.10 0.15 -18.36
N CYS A 728 -10.23 -0.85 -18.42
CA CYS A 728 -9.66 -1.54 -17.27
C CYS A 728 -8.21 -1.15 -16.96
N ALA A 729 -7.83 0.07 -17.38
CA ALA A 729 -6.53 0.67 -17.11
C ALA A 729 -5.38 -0.25 -17.54
N MET A 730 -4.63 -0.83 -16.58
CA MET A 730 -3.45 -1.62 -16.91
C MET A 730 -3.80 -2.99 -17.52
N ALA A 731 -4.99 -3.53 -17.24
CA ALA A 731 -5.42 -4.82 -17.77
C ALA A 731 -5.59 -4.84 -19.30
N ASP A 732 -5.81 -3.67 -19.92
CA ASP A 732 -5.96 -3.52 -21.37
C ASP A 732 -4.60 -3.43 -22.10
N ASP A 733 -3.57 -2.98 -21.38
CA ASP A 733 -2.22 -2.76 -21.90
C ASP A 733 -1.23 -3.89 -21.54
N VAL A 734 -1.55 -4.73 -20.55
CA VAL A 734 -0.79 -5.95 -20.26
C VAL A 734 -1.23 -7.06 -21.22
N LEU A 735 -0.25 -7.62 -21.93
CA LEU A 735 -0.40 -8.78 -22.81
C LEU A 735 0.07 -10.02 -22.07
N VAL A 736 -0.69 -11.10 -22.16
CA VAL A 736 -0.42 -12.38 -21.49
C VAL A 736 -0.36 -13.51 -22.51
N GLU A 737 0.41 -14.55 -22.19
CA GLU A 737 0.55 -15.77 -22.99
C GLU A 737 -0.07 -16.94 -22.20
N PRO A 738 -1.37 -17.29 -22.40
CA PRO A 738 -2.07 -18.27 -21.56
C PRO A 738 -1.57 -19.71 -21.72
N ASP A 739 -1.18 -20.09 -22.94
CA ASP A 739 -0.50 -21.33 -23.29
C ASP A 739 0.80 -21.02 -24.03
N THR A 740 1.91 -21.23 -23.34
CA THR A 740 3.27 -20.96 -23.84
C THR A 740 3.73 -21.96 -24.89
N ASN A 741 3.04 -23.10 -25.02
CA ASN A 741 3.41 -24.15 -25.98
C ASN A 741 2.84 -23.89 -27.38
N ALA A 742 1.75 -23.13 -27.49
CA ALA A 742 1.07 -22.83 -28.76
C ALA A 742 1.94 -22.01 -29.72
N GLY A 743 2.84 -21.18 -29.18
CA GLY A 743 3.72 -20.30 -29.96
C GLY A 743 5.04 -20.95 -30.41
N MET A 744 5.35 -22.17 -29.98
CA MET A 744 6.66 -22.81 -30.20
C MET A 744 6.96 -22.97 -31.68
N LEU A 745 8.09 -22.42 -32.13
CA LEU A 745 8.48 -22.53 -33.53
C LEU A 745 8.97 -23.94 -33.83
N GLN A 746 8.65 -24.41 -35.04
CA GLN A 746 9.13 -25.69 -35.54
C GLN A 746 10.38 -25.47 -36.41
N PRO A 747 11.39 -26.35 -36.33
CA PRO A 747 12.53 -26.30 -37.23
C PRO A 747 12.05 -26.53 -38.67
N VAL A 748 12.68 -25.87 -39.64
CA VAL A 748 12.41 -26.13 -41.06
C VAL A 748 12.78 -27.59 -41.38
N PRO A 749 11.88 -28.38 -42.00
CA PRO A 749 12.15 -29.78 -42.35
C PRO A 749 13.37 -29.95 -43.26
N GLY A 750 14.06 -31.08 -43.15
CA GLY A 750 15.19 -31.43 -44.04
C GLY A 750 16.56 -30.92 -43.59
N GLN A 751 16.65 -30.26 -42.44
CA GLN A 751 17.94 -29.90 -41.81
C GLN A 751 18.60 -31.10 -41.13
N ARG A 752 19.93 -31.07 -41.03
CA ARG A 752 20.72 -32.02 -40.26
C ARG A 752 20.97 -31.46 -38.86
N PHE A 753 20.87 -32.32 -37.86
CA PHE A 753 21.20 -31.99 -36.47
C PHE A 753 21.76 -33.24 -35.77
N GLY A 754 22.55 -33.01 -34.73
CA GLY A 754 23.23 -34.04 -33.95
C GLY A 754 22.35 -34.70 -32.88
N GLU A 755 23.00 -35.31 -31.88
CA GLU A 755 22.37 -36.17 -30.88
C GLU A 755 21.33 -35.45 -29.99
N TYR A 756 21.51 -34.15 -29.74
CA TYR A 756 20.61 -33.35 -28.88
C TYR A 756 19.46 -32.66 -29.64
N GLY A 757 19.25 -33.01 -30.91
CA GLY A 757 18.13 -32.52 -31.71
C GLY A 757 18.32 -31.10 -32.27
N PRO A 758 17.25 -30.46 -32.79
CA PRO A 758 17.33 -29.21 -33.55
C PRO A 758 17.79 -28.00 -32.73
N LEU A 759 17.68 -28.05 -31.40
CA LEU A 759 18.19 -26.98 -30.53
C LEU A 759 19.72 -27.02 -30.43
N GLY A 760 20.33 -28.21 -30.48
CA GLY A 760 21.78 -28.41 -30.47
C GLY A 760 22.47 -28.19 -31.81
N GLY A 761 21.73 -28.13 -32.91
CA GLY A 761 22.32 -27.94 -34.25
C GLY A 761 23.17 -29.14 -34.69
N GLU A 762 24.21 -28.90 -35.48
CA GLU A 762 25.09 -29.95 -36.01
C GLU A 762 26.11 -30.43 -34.96
N ASP A 763 26.93 -29.51 -34.43
CA ASP A 763 28.03 -29.82 -33.48
C ASP A 763 27.95 -28.92 -32.23
N PRO A 764 27.10 -29.25 -31.23
CA PRO A 764 27.08 -28.52 -29.96
C PRO A 764 28.34 -28.83 -29.14
N VAL A 765 29.01 -27.80 -28.64
CA VAL A 765 30.22 -27.90 -27.80
C VAL A 765 29.89 -27.38 -26.40
N GLY A 766 30.04 -28.18 -25.35
CA GLY A 766 29.83 -27.76 -23.95
C GLY A 766 28.40 -27.33 -23.59
N PHE A 767 27.43 -27.53 -24.48
CA PHE A 767 26.01 -27.36 -24.18
C PHE A 767 25.37 -28.75 -24.10
N THR A 768 24.78 -29.07 -22.95
CA THR A 768 24.14 -30.37 -22.71
C THR A 768 22.67 -30.20 -22.30
N PRO A 769 21.81 -31.22 -22.48
CA PRO A 769 20.40 -31.16 -22.06
C PRO A 769 20.18 -30.94 -20.56
N ASN A 770 21.13 -31.36 -19.72
CA ASN A 770 21.08 -31.23 -18.26
C ASN A 770 22.03 -30.15 -17.73
N GLY A 771 22.62 -29.32 -18.60
CA GLY A 771 23.55 -28.25 -18.22
C GLY A 771 22.86 -27.02 -17.62
N VAL A 772 21.89 -27.24 -16.71
CA VAL A 772 21.20 -26.20 -15.95
C VAL A 772 21.46 -26.44 -14.47
N SER A 773 21.90 -25.40 -13.74
CA SER A 773 22.10 -25.50 -12.29
C SER A 773 20.80 -25.83 -11.56
N ASP A 774 20.90 -26.66 -10.52
CA ASP A 774 19.79 -26.94 -9.60
C ASP A 774 19.38 -25.72 -8.79
N THR A 775 20.32 -24.81 -8.55
CA THR A 775 20.13 -23.60 -7.74
C THR A 775 20.31 -22.37 -8.63
N LEU A 776 19.21 -21.66 -8.90
CA LEU A 776 19.18 -20.47 -9.75
C LEU A 776 19.16 -19.16 -8.95
N GLU A 777 19.79 -19.17 -7.77
CA GLU A 777 19.85 -18.01 -6.88
C GLU A 777 20.47 -16.79 -7.57
N PRO A 778 19.86 -15.59 -7.44
CA PRO A 778 20.51 -14.36 -7.84
C PRO A 778 21.85 -14.20 -7.11
N ALA A 779 22.89 -13.74 -7.82
CA ALA A 779 24.22 -13.58 -7.23
C ALA A 779 24.23 -12.53 -6.09
N GLU A 780 23.38 -11.52 -6.20
CA GLU A 780 23.17 -10.52 -5.17
C GLU A 780 21.70 -10.51 -4.75
N PRO A 781 21.40 -10.49 -3.44
CA PRO A 781 20.04 -10.40 -2.98
C PRO A 781 19.48 -8.99 -3.21
N VAL A 782 18.15 -8.89 -3.27
CA VAL A 782 17.49 -7.59 -3.34
C VAL A 782 17.63 -6.91 -1.97
N THR A 783 18.38 -5.82 -1.93
CA THR A 783 18.46 -4.96 -0.74
C THR A 783 17.45 -3.82 -0.87
N ALA A 784 16.47 -3.80 0.02
CA ALA A 784 15.48 -2.74 0.10
C ALA A 784 16.03 -1.55 0.89
N ASN A 785 15.69 -0.35 0.42
CA ASN A 785 16.05 0.87 1.12
C ASN A 785 15.19 1.03 2.38
N PRO A 786 15.78 1.45 3.51
CA PRO A 786 15.01 1.67 4.73
C PRO A 786 13.97 2.77 4.54
N GLY A 787 12.82 2.61 5.21
CA GLY A 787 11.70 3.55 5.08
C GLY A 787 10.68 3.19 4.00
N LEU A 788 10.87 2.08 3.28
CA LEU A 788 9.91 1.55 2.31
C LEU A 788 8.57 1.22 2.99
N VAL A 789 7.50 1.83 2.49
CA VAL A 789 6.14 1.57 2.99
C VAL A 789 5.73 0.13 2.67
N ASN A 790 4.99 -0.51 3.59
CA ASN A 790 4.55 -1.91 3.49
C ASN A 790 5.71 -2.92 3.48
N SER A 791 6.71 -2.69 4.32
CA SER A 791 7.79 -3.62 4.67
C SER A 791 7.81 -3.79 6.19
N ASP A 792 7.98 -5.01 6.68
CA ASP A 792 8.12 -5.32 8.10
C ASP A 792 9.57 -5.54 8.56
N GLY A 793 10.52 -5.47 7.62
CA GLY A 793 11.95 -5.48 7.91
C GLY A 793 12.35 -4.46 8.99
N SER A 794 13.28 -4.88 9.84
CA SER A 794 13.80 -4.06 10.94
C SER A 794 14.41 -2.76 10.41
N PRO A 795 14.14 -1.60 11.04
CA PRO A 795 14.74 -0.34 10.64
C PRO A 795 16.22 -0.21 11.01
N ASN A 796 16.77 -1.16 11.77
CA ASN A 796 18.14 -1.12 12.27
C ASN A 796 19.12 -1.92 11.40
N GLU A 797 18.63 -2.65 10.40
CA GLU A 797 19.45 -3.45 9.49
C GLU A 797 18.94 -3.33 8.05
N PRO A 798 19.78 -3.57 7.04
CA PRO A 798 19.32 -3.62 5.66
C PRO A 798 18.27 -4.72 5.49
N ASN A 799 17.16 -4.39 4.83
CA ASN A 799 16.14 -5.40 4.54
C ASN A 799 16.53 -6.15 3.26
N VAL A 800 17.02 -7.38 3.43
CA VAL A 800 17.54 -8.22 2.36
C VAL A 800 16.55 -9.34 2.08
N GLY A 801 16.19 -9.51 0.82
CA GLY A 801 15.29 -10.59 0.39
C GLY A 801 15.76 -11.25 -0.89
N ILE A 802 15.41 -12.53 -1.02
CA ILE A 802 15.56 -13.33 -2.23
C ILE A 802 14.18 -13.87 -2.57
N GLY A 803 13.85 -13.89 -3.86
CA GLY A 803 12.59 -14.42 -4.33
C GLY A 803 12.69 -14.88 -5.78
N TYR A 804 11.63 -15.54 -6.23
CA TYR A 804 11.49 -16.03 -7.60
C TYR A 804 10.06 -15.83 -8.06
N ALA A 805 9.86 -15.74 -9.37
CA ALA A 805 8.56 -16.03 -9.93
C ALA A 805 8.25 -17.52 -9.76
N ALA A 806 6.97 -17.87 -9.70
CA ALA A 806 6.55 -19.25 -9.49
C ALA A 806 7.15 -20.23 -10.51
N GLY A 807 7.93 -21.20 -10.02
CA GLY A 807 8.56 -22.26 -10.81
C GLY A 807 9.83 -21.84 -11.56
N THR A 808 10.37 -20.64 -11.36
CA THR A 808 11.58 -20.17 -12.09
C THR A 808 12.89 -20.40 -11.34
N GLY A 809 12.84 -20.94 -10.12
CA GLY A 809 13.99 -21.11 -9.22
C GLY A 809 14.87 -22.34 -9.47
N GLY A 810 14.49 -23.22 -10.41
CA GLY A 810 15.22 -24.45 -10.72
C GLY A 810 14.52 -25.71 -10.19
N GLY A 811 15.26 -26.83 -10.18
CA GLY A 811 14.80 -28.14 -9.75
C GLY A 811 14.59 -29.13 -10.90
N TYR A 812 14.15 -30.34 -10.54
CA TYR A 812 14.02 -31.48 -11.45
C TYR A 812 12.57 -31.70 -11.90
N GLY A 813 12.41 -32.13 -13.14
CA GLY A 813 11.12 -32.44 -13.76
C GLY A 813 11.13 -33.79 -14.49
N PRO A 814 10.01 -34.16 -15.14
CA PRO A 814 9.96 -35.32 -16.02
C PRO A 814 10.96 -35.23 -17.16
N VAL A 815 11.45 -36.38 -17.64
CA VAL A 815 12.39 -36.44 -18.78
C VAL A 815 11.76 -35.85 -20.04
N GLY A 816 12.44 -34.87 -20.65
CA GLY A 816 12.02 -34.15 -21.84
C GLY A 816 12.50 -34.76 -23.16
N VAL A 817 12.25 -34.05 -24.27
CA VAL A 817 12.45 -34.57 -25.65
C VAL A 817 13.90 -34.95 -25.95
N ASN A 818 14.87 -34.19 -25.47
CA ASN A 818 16.29 -34.44 -25.69
C ASN A 818 16.98 -35.07 -24.46
N GLY A 819 16.21 -35.69 -23.56
CA GLY A 819 16.72 -36.37 -22.36
C GLY A 819 16.93 -35.47 -21.14
N SER A 820 16.54 -34.19 -21.20
CA SER A 820 16.66 -33.25 -20.08
C SER A 820 15.74 -33.63 -18.91
N ASN A 821 16.21 -33.61 -17.66
CA ASN A 821 15.39 -33.82 -16.46
C ASN A 821 15.16 -32.53 -15.64
N VAL A 822 15.27 -31.37 -16.30
CA VAL A 822 15.13 -30.04 -15.69
C VAL A 822 13.66 -29.63 -15.55
N PHE A 823 13.30 -28.95 -14.47
CA PHE A 823 11.98 -28.34 -14.31
C PHE A 823 11.80 -27.14 -15.24
N LEU A 824 10.84 -27.23 -16.16
CA LEU A 824 10.52 -26.16 -17.09
C LEU A 824 9.50 -25.17 -16.50
N PRO A 825 9.78 -23.85 -16.52
CA PRO A 825 8.88 -22.81 -16.01
C PRO A 825 7.73 -22.52 -16.98
N PHE A 826 6.84 -21.60 -16.59
CA PHE A 826 5.79 -21.00 -17.44
C PHE A 826 4.77 -21.99 -18.04
N GLY A 827 4.71 -23.22 -17.53
CA GLY A 827 3.86 -24.28 -18.08
C GLY A 827 4.34 -24.86 -19.41
N LEU A 828 5.62 -24.70 -19.74
CA LEU A 828 6.24 -25.34 -20.90
C LEU A 828 6.21 -26.87 -20.74
N ASP A 829 5.76 -27.59 -21.77
CA ASP A 829 5.63 -29.05 -21.78
C ASP A 829 7.00 -29.70 -22.04
N PRO A 830 7.58 -30.46 -21.08
CA PRO A 830 8.86 -31.14 -21.26
C PRO A 830 8.84 -32.13 -22.43
N LYS A 831 7.68 -32.69 -22.77
CA LYS A 831 7.53 -33.65 -23.88
C LYS A 831 7.58 -32.98 -25.25
N ARG A 832 7.68 -31.66 -25.33
CA ARG A 832 7.78 -30.90 -26.59
C ARG A 832 8.90 -29.87 -26.60
N THR A 833 9.47 -29.57 -25.44
CA THR A 833 10.43 -28.47 -25.27
C THR A 833 11.81 -29.04 -24.90
N PRO A 834 12.77 -29.09 -25.85
CA PRO A 834 14.16 -29.40 -25.51
C PRO A 834 14.81 -28.24 -24.73
N VAL A 835 15.86 -28.53 -23.99
CA VAL A 835 16.69 -27.56 -23.25
C VAL A 835 18.15 -27.77 -23.60
N MET A 836 18.94 -26.70 -23.66
CA MET A 836 20.40 -26.77 -23.71
C MET A 836 20.97 -25.77 -22.71
N GLY A 837 22.01 -26.14 -21.97
CA GLY A 837 22.74 -25.24 -21.08
C GLY A 837 24.21 -25.62 -20.91
N SER A 838 25.02 -24.65 -20.45
CA SER A 838 26.48 -24.76 -20.32
C SER A 838 26.98 -24.98 -18.88
N TYR A 839 26.08 -25.20 -17.91
CA TYR A 839 26.48 -25.39 -16.51
C TYR A 839 27.36 -26.63 -16.33
N ASP A 840 28.41 -26.49 -15.51
CA ASP A 840 29.40 -27.54 -15.16
C ASP A 840 30.34 -27.96 -16.32
N GLU A 841 30.35 -27.21 -17.42
CA GLU A 841 31.27 -27.40 -18.57
C GLU A 841 32.44 -26.40 -18.55
N ASN A 842 32.91 -26.05 -17.35
CA ASN A 842 33.83 -24.91 -17.10
C ASN A 842 35.28 -25.16 -17.56
N THR A 843 35.57 -26.27 -18.24
CA THR A 843 36.92 -26.60 -18.74
C THR A 843 37.13 -26.27 -20.22
N LEU A 844 36.06 -25.89 -20.92
CA LEU A 844 36.08 -25.56 -22.34
C LEU A 844 35.09 -24.44 -22.65
N ALA A 845 35.35 -23.68 -23.72
CA ALA A 845 34.44 -22.62 -24.16
C ALA A 845 33.22 -23.25 -24.87
N ALA A 846 32.05 -23.17 -24.26
CA ALA A 846 30.83 -23.77 -24.78
C ALA A 846 30.24 -22.93 -25.92
N LYS A 847 29.84 -23.58 -27.01
CA LYS A 847 29.26 -22.93 -28.21
C LYS A 847 28.21 -23.80 -28.84
N VAL A 848 27.10 -23.19 -29.24
CA VAL A 848 26.03 -23.88 -29.95
C VAL A 848 25.30 -22.93 -30.89
N THR A 849 24.96 -23.43 -32.08
CA THR A 849 24.10 -22.74 -33.04
C THR A 849 22.94 -23.65 -33.38
N SER A 850 21.72 -23.22 -33.09
CA SER A 850 20.55 -24.06 -33.35
C SER A 850 20.28 -24.23 -34.84
N ALA A 851 19.42 -25.20 -35.18
CA ALA A 851 18.79 -25.26 -36.50
C ALA A 851 17.95 -24.00 -36.78
N TRP A 852 17.60 -23.78 -38.05
CA TRP A 852 16.69 -22.73 -38.49
C TRP A 852 15.24 -23.08 -38.12
N TYR A 853 14.62 -22.23 -37.31
CA TYR A 853 13.21 -22.28 -36.95
C TYR A 853 12.37 -21.42 -37.90
N GLN A 854 11.26 -21.96 -38.38
CA GLN A 854 10.36 -21.28 -39.31
C GLN A 854 9.56 -20.20 -38.57
N LEU A 855 9.65 -18.95 -39.01
CA LEU A 855 8.80 -17.87 -38.49
C LEU A 855 7.40 -17.95 -39.13
N PRO A 856 6.34 -17.64 -38.37
CA PRO A 856 5.01 -17.47 -38.93
C PRO A 856 4.94 -16.20 -39.80
N PRO A 857 3.89 -16.03 -40.62
CA PRO A 857 3.59 -14.77 -41.29
C PRO A 857 3.54 -13.61 -40.28
N ARG A 858 4.01 -12.43 -40.69
CA ARG A 858 4.01 -11.24 -39.83
C ARG A 858 2.59 -10.76 -39.59
N THR A 859 2.23 -10.59 -38.32
CA THR A 859 0.94 -10.03 -37.92
C THR A 859 1.11 -9.06 -36.74
N PRO A 860 0.35 -7.95 -36.65
CA PRO A 860 0.50 -6.97 -35.56
C PRO A 860 0.18 -7.49 -34.16
N ASP A 861 -0.64 -8.54 -34.04
CA ASP A 861 -1.02 -9.21 -32.80
C ASP A 861 0.10 -10.11 -32.23
N ARG A 862 1.12 -10.42 -33.03
CA ARG A 862 2.27 -11.24 -32.62
C ARG A 862 3.58 -10.49 -32.87
N PRO A 863 3.90 -9.46 -32.07
CA PRO A 863 5.03 -8.56 -32.33
C PRO A 863 6.38 -9.03 -31.77
N LEU A 864 6.45 -10.20 -31.12
CA LEU A 864 7.64 -10.68 -30.42
C LEU A 864 8.05 -12.09 -30.84
N VAL A 865 9.36 -12.35 -30.86
CA VAL A 865 9.94 -13.68 -30.65
C VAL A 865 10.47 -13.72 -29.21
N THR A 866 10.22 -14.79 -28.48
CA THR A 866 10.68 -14.99 -27.11
C THR A 866 11.44 -16.29 -26.94
N VAL A 867 12.38 -16.30 -26.00
CA VAL A 867 13.18 -17.47 -25.62
C VAL A 867 13.18 -17.53 -24.10
N ALA A 868 12.77 -18.66 -23.51
CA ALA A 868 12.96 -18.86 -22.08
C ALA A 868 14.44 -19.21 -21.82
N ALA A 869 15.08 -18.50 -20.90
CA ALA A 869 16.50 -18.66 -20.59
C ALA A 869 16.76 -18.54 -19.09
N ALA A 870 17.84 -19.16 -18.63
CA ALA A 870 18.35 -19.10 -17.26
C ALA A 870 19.86 -18.80 -17.27
N GLY A 871 20.44 -18.45 -16.10
CA GLY A 871 21.86 -18.10 -15.97
C GLY A 871 22.18 -16.66 -16.35
N ALA A 872 23.47 -16.33 -16.52
CA ALA A 872 23.98 -14.98 -16.74
C ALA A 872 24.10 -14.68 -18.25
N ILE A 873 23.35 -13.69 -18.74
CA ILE A 873 23.25 -13.36 -20.17
C ILE A 873 23.54 -11.87 -20.38
N TRP A 874 24.36 -11.56 -21.37
CA TRP A 874 24.68 -10.19 -21.76
C TRP A 874 23.48 -9.52 -22.44
N TYR A 875 23.11 -8.32 -21.99
CA TYR A 875 22.10 -7.50 -22.66
C TYR A 875 22.32 -6.00 -22.40
N TYR A 876 21.69 -5.17 -23.23
CA TYR A 876 21.68 -3.72 -23.08
C TYR A 876 20.34 -3.24 -22.51
N GLU A 877 20.39 -2.26 -21.61
CA GLU A 877 19.21 -1.56 -21.13
C GLU A 877 18.75 -0.48 -22.12
N GLU A 878 17.58 0.12 -21.86
CA GLU A 878 16.98 1.15 -22.72
C GLU A 878 17.89 2.38 -22.92
N ASP A 879 18.74 2.71 -21.94
CA ASP A 879 19.62 3.88 -21.97
C ASP A 879 21.03 3.60 -22.53
N GLY A 880 21.29 2.36 -22.96
CA GLY A 880 22.58 1.92 -23.48
C GLY A 880 23.58 1.43 -22.43
N SER A 881 23.22 1.45 -21.14
CA SER A 881 23.94 0.67 -20.12
C SER A 881 23.84 -0.83 -20.41
N PHE A 882 24.73 -1.63 -19.82
CA PHE A 882 24.81 -3.06 -20.08
C PHE A 882 24.89 -3.85 -18.78
N ASN A 883 24.36 -5.07 -18.82
CA ASN A 883 24.51 -6.05 -17.76
C ASN A 883 25.48 -7.14 -18.23
N TYR A 884 26.43 -7.50 -17.36
CA TYR A 884 27.42 -8.52 -17.67
C TYR A 884 26.80 -9.93 -17.68
N GLY A 885 27.27 -10.77 -18.61
CA GLY A 885 26.85 -12.15 -18.78
C GLY A 885 27.39 -12.70 -20.11
N GLN A 886 26.84 -13.83 -20.55
CA GLN A 886 27.30 -14.54 -21.74
C GLN A 886 26.48 -14.24 -23.00
N SER A 887 27.03 -14.55 -24.18
CA SER A 887 26.44 -14.15 -25.45
C SER A 887 25.34 -15.11 -25.89
N LEU A 888 24.08 -14.67 -25.81
CA LEU A 888 22.95 -15.31 -26.47
C LEU A 888 22.34 -14.33 -27.47
N LYS A 889 22.35 -14.68 -28.76
CA LYS A 889 21.78 -13.86 -29.83
C LYS A 889 20.75 -14.63 -30.65
N LEU A 890 19.84 -13.89 -31.26
CA LEU A 890 18.93 -14.42 -32.27
C LEU A 890 19.36 -13.93 -33.65
N GLN A 891 19.68 -14.85 -34.56
CA GLN A 891 20.05 -14.54 -35.94
C GLN A 891 18.83 -14.71 -36.86
N TRP A 892 18.50 -13.66 -37.60
CA TRP A 892 17.45 -13.70 -38.62
C TRP A 892 17.98 -14.35 -39.91
N GLY A 893 17.09 -14.93 -40.71
CA GLY A 893 17.46 -15.50 -42.00
C GLY A 893 16.32 -15.53 -43.00
N VAL A 894 16.69 -15.78 -44.26
CA VAL A 894 15.78 -16.05 -45.37
C VAL A 894 15.99 -17.48 -45.84
N HIS A 895 14.96 -18.30 -45.71
CA HIS A 895 14.82 -19.59 -46.37
C HIS A 895 14.25 -19.35 -47.77
N ARG A 896 15.07 -19.62 -48.78
CA ARG A 896 14.71 -19.45 -50.19
C ARG A 896 13.93 -20.65 -50.73
N PRO A 897 13.17 -20.48 -51.83
CA PRO A 897 12.47 -21.59 -52.48
C PRO A 897 13.38 -22.72 -52.99
N ASP A 898 14.69 -22.45 -53.17
CA ASP A 898 15.69 -23.45 -53.56
C ASP A 898 16.20 -24.31 -52.39
N GLY A 899 15.68 -24.08 -51.17
CA GLY A 899 16.08 -24.78 -49.95
C GLY A 899 17.32 -24.20 -49.27
N SER A 900 17.93 -23.12 -49.81
CA SER A 900 19.08 -22.47 -49.20
C SER A 900 18.67 -21.49 -48.10
N TYR A 901 19.51 -21.38 -47.06
CA TYR A 901 19.36 -20.38 -46.00
C TYR A 901 20.39 -19.28 -46.17
N GLN A 902 19.93 -18.03 -46.20
CA GLN A 902 20.80 -16.86 -46.07
C GLN A 902 20.65 -16.28 -44.67
N ALA A 903 21.74 -16.27 -43.91
CA ALA A 903 21.81 -15.53 -42.66
C ALA A 903 21.78 -14.02 -42.93
N LEU A 904 20.99 -13.30 -42.15
CA LEU A 904 20.93 -11.84 -42.10
C LEU A 904 21.68 -11.36 -40.84
N GLY A 905 21.21 -10.28 -40.21
CA GLY A 905 21.78 -9.77 -38.96
C GLY A 905 21.38 -10.59 -37.73
N ASP A 906 22.24 -10.58 -36.72
CA ASP A 906 21.99 -11.04 -35.36
C ASP A 906 21.56 -9.86 -34.47
N VAL A 907 20.72 -10.14 -33.48
CA VAL A 907 20.25 -9.16 -32.51
C VAL A 907 20.46 -9.65 -31.07
N GLN A 908 20.73 -8.68 -30.19
CA GLN A 908 20.82 -8.91 -28.75
C GLN A 908 19.42 -9.04 -28.14
N PRO A 909 19.26 -9.76 -27.01
CA PRO A 909 17.98 -9.88 -26.33
C PRO A 909 17.62 -8.60 -25.59
N ILE A 910 16.32 -8.37 -25.41
CA ILE A 910 15.80 -7.52 -24.34
C ILE A 910 15.56 -8.41 -23.12
N ASP A 911 16.14 -8.02 -22.00
CA ASP A 911 15.87 -8.56 -20.67
C ASP A 911 15.46 -7.43 -19.73
N ILE A 912 14.79 -7.75 -18.63
CA ILE A 912 14.19 -6.76 -17.71
C ILE A 912 14.78 -6.76 -16.31
N PHE A 913 15.49 -7.82 -15.92
CA PHE A 913 16.03 -7.91 -14.58
C PHE A 913 17.29 -8.80 -14.55
N PRO A 914 18.41 -8.35 -13.97
CA PRO A 914 19.59 -9.18 -13.82
C PRO A 914 19.34 -10.27 -12.76
N GLN A 915 19.21 -11.52 -13.20
CA GLN A 915 19.02 -12.68 -12.32
C GLN A 915 19.52 -13.97 -12.99
N LYS A 916 19.71 -15.03 -12.21
CA LYS A 916 20.02 -16.39 -12.73
C LYS A 916 18.78 -17.24 -12.97
N ALA A 917 17.66 -16.90 -12.34
CA ALA A 917 16.38 -17.59 -12.52
C ALA A 917 15.89 -17.58 -13.98
N TRP A 918 15.01 -18.53 -14.28
CA TRP A 918 14.37 -18.58 -15.58
C TRP A 918 13.56 -17.32 -15.89
N ARG A 919 13.71 -16.80 -17.10
CA ARG A 919 13.05 -15.59 -17.60
C ARG A 919 12.83 -15.65 -19.10
N ASN A 920 12.06 -14.73 -19.64
CA ASN A 920 11.80 -14.64 -21.08
C ASN A 920 12.61 -13.50 -21.69
N LEU A 921 13.58 -13.85 -22.54
CA LEU A 921 14.27 -12.92 -23.41
C LEU A 921 13.35 -12.54 -24.56
N ARG A 922 13.36 -11.27 -24.95
CA ARG A 922 12.43 -10.73 -25.97
C ARG A 922 13.20 -10.19 -27.16
N PHE A 923 12.73 -10.53 -28.35
CA PHE A 923 13.25 -10.04 -29.63
C PHE A 923 12.08 -9.47 -30.44
N PRO A 924 11.88 -8.14 -30.43
CA PRO A 924 10.84 -7.51 -31.22
C PRO A 924 10.97 -7.84 -32.71
N LEU A 925 9.88 -8.32 -33.31
CA LEU A 925 9.84 -8.62 -34.74
C LEU A 925 10.03 -7.35 -35.59
N ALA A 926 9.81 -6.16 -35.04
CA ALA A 926 10.13 -4.90 -35.68
C ALA A 926 11.63 -4.72 -36.01
N TRP A 927 12.53 -5.45 -35.32
CA TRP A 927 13.97 -5.42 -35.61
C TRP A 927 14.39 -6.33 -36.76
N ALA A 928 13.57 -7.33 -37.09
CA ALA A 928 13.86 -8.28 -38.14
C ALA A 928 13.59 -7.67 -39.53
N PRO A 929 14.49 -7.85 -40.51
CA PRO A 929 14.25 -7.41 -41.89
C PRO A 929 12.91 -7.94 -42.44
N PRO A 930 12.22 -7.20 -43.34
CA PRO A 930 10.91 -7.61 -43.87
C PRO A 930 10.91 -9.00 -44.53
N GLU A 931 12.02 -9.39 -45.14
CA GLU A 931 12.23 -10.67 -45.80
C GLU A 931 12.52 -11.85 -44.85
N ALA A 932 12.78 -11.59 -43.57
CA ALA A 932 13.14 -12.63 -42.61
C ALA A 932 11.96 -13.58 -42.34
N ASN A 933 12.14 -14.85 -42.72
CA ASN A 933 11.14 -15.92 -42.58
C ASN A 933 11.65 -17.10 -41.73
N VAL A 934 12.92 -17.09 -41.30
CA VAL A 934 13.48 -18.06 -40.35
C VAL A 934 14.33 -17.34 -39.31
N ALA A 935 14.53 -17.98 -38.15
CA ALA A 935 15.42 -17.51 -37.10
C ALA A 935 16.17 -18.68 -36.45
N ARG A 936 17.35 -18.44 -35.89
CA ARG A 936 18.09 -19.43 -35.08
C ARG A 936 18.80 -18.76 -33.92
N ILE A 937 19.05 -19.52 -32.86
CA ILE A 937 19.81 -19.07 -31.69
C ILE A 937 21.30 -19.30 -31.94
N VAL A 938 22.11 -18.30 -31.62
CA VAL A 938 23.57 -18.39 -31.62
C VAL A 938 24.04 -18.08 -30.20
N ALA A 939 24.57 -19.09 -29.53
CA ALA A 939 24.97 -19.06 -28.13
C ALA A 939 26.49 -19.34 -28.01
N ASP A 940 27.19 -18.47 -27.28
CA ASP A 940 28.63 -18.54 -27.05
C ASP A 940 28.92 -18.17 -25.58
N ASP A 941 29.52 -19.12 -24.86
CA ASP A 941 29.98 -19.00 -23.49
C ASP A 941 31.49 -19.26 -23.43
N PRO A 942 32.31 -18.23 -23.66
CA PRO A 942 33.75 -18.35 -23.62
C PRO A 942 34.34 -18.27 -22.20
N ASN A 943 33.51 -17.98 -21.19
CA ASN A 943 33.97 -17.78 -19.83
C ASN A 943 34.01 -19.12 -19.08
N LEU A 944 35.06 -19.35 -18.29
CA LEU A 944 35.29 -20.61 -17.57
C LEU A 944 35.00 -20.49 -16.06
N SER A 945 34.34 -19.42 -15.64
CA SER A 945 33.96 -19.21 -14.24
C SER A 945 32.72 -20.02 -13.90
N ASP A 946 32.70 -20.62 -12.71
CA ASP A 946 31.60 -21.50 -12.25
C ASP A 946 30.23 -20.80 -12.18
N ASP A 947 30.23 -19.47 -12.13
CA ASP A 947 29.02 -18.64 -12.06
C ASP A 947 28.58 -18.08 -13.42
N GLN A 948 29.40 -18.24 -14.46
CA GLN A 948 29.14 -17.81 -15.83
C GLN A 948 28.69 -19.00 -16.65
N TRP A 949 27.38 -19.15 -16.74
CA TRP A 949 26.72 -20.15 -17.57
C TRP A 949 25.35 -19.62 -17.95
N PHE A 950 24.76 -20.20 -18.99
CA PHE A 950 23.35 -19.97 -19.29
C PHE A 950 22.69 -21.18 -19.93
N ALA A 951 21.37 -21.19 -19.88
CA ALA A 951 20.55 -22.18 -20.54
C ALA A 951 19.43 -21.52 -21.33
N PHE A 952 18.94 -22.20 -22.36
CA PHE A 952 17.88 -21.68 -23.21
C PHE A 952 16.98 -22.78 -23.78
N THR A 953 15.81 -22.35 -24.23
CA THR A 953 14.79 -23.15 -24.91
C THR A 953 14.66 -22.71 -26.38
N PRO A 954 13.92 -23.45 -27.24
CA PRO A 954 13.67 -23.00 -28.60
C PRO A 954 12.93 -21.65 -28.65
N PRO A 955 13.13 -20.86 -29.71
CA PRO A 955 12.39 -19.62 -29.90
C PRO A 955 10.90 -19.92 -30.14
N ARG A 956 10.05 -19.04 -29.61
CA ARG A 956 8.60 -19.07 -29.84
C ARG A 956 8.10 -17.68 -30.23
N VAL A 957 7.03 -17.62 -31.00
CA VAL A 957 6.29 -16.38 -31.24
C VAL A 957 5.02 -16.45 -30.41
N PRO A 958 4.92 -15.71 -29.29
CA PRO A 958 3.75 -15.82 -28.41
C PRO A 958 2.43 -15.54 -29.14
N VAL A 959 1.37 -16.20 -28.69
CA VAL A 959 -0.02 -15.80 -29.00
C VAL A 959 -0.48 -14.98 -27.81
N LEU A 960 -0.67 -13.68 -28.02
CA LEU A 960 -0.92 -12.72 -26.96
C LEU A 960 -2.40 -12.33 -26.92
N GLU A 961 -2.96 -12.34 -25.72
CA GLU A 961 -4.25 -11.72 -25.42
C GLU A 961 -4.08 -10.69 -24.30
N THR A 962 -5.05 -9.82 -24.06
CA THR A 962 -4.95 -8.86 -22.95
C THR A 962 -5.20 -9.54 -21.60
N ALA A 963 -4.62 -9.01 -20.52
CA ALA A 963 -4.90 -9.51 -19.18
C ALA A 963 -6.40 -9.42 -18.83
N GLN A 964 -7.12 -8.42 -19.35
CA GLN A 964 -8.58 -8.33 -19.21
C GLN A 964 -9.32 -9.49 -19.89
N GLN A 965 -8.83 -9.98 -21.05
CA GLN A 965 -9.43 -11.13 -21.74
C GLN A 965 -9.20 -12.43 -20.98
N LEU A 966 -8.00 -12.64 -20.44
CA LEU A 966 -7.65 -13.83 -19.66
C LEU A 966 -8.40 -13.89 -18.32
N LEU A 967 -8.36 -12.80 -17.56
CA LEU A 967 -8.83 -12.76 -16.17
C LEU A 967 -10.31 -12.41 -16.04
N GLY A 968 -10.87 -11.68 -17.01
CA GLY A 968 -12.20 -11.09 -16.91
C GLY A 968 -12.35 -10.16 -15.71
N SER A 969 -13.59 -10.06 -15.22
CA SER A 969 -13.97 -9.21 -14.08
C SER A 969 -14.69 -9.97 -12.95
N GLU A 970 -14.97 -11.25 -13.14
CA GLU A 970 -15.70 -12.08 -12.16
C GLU A 970 -14.77 -13.02 -11.38
N THR A 971 -13.72 -13.51 -12.04
CA THR A 971 -12.73 -14.41 -11.46
C THR A 971 -12.07 -13.76 -10.23
N PRO A 972 -12.02 -14.43 -9.08
CA PRO A 972 -11.36 -13.91 -7.89
C PRO A 972 -9.84 -13.88 -8.08
N VAL A 973 -9.26 -12.68 -7.97
CA VAL A 973 -7.83 -12.43 -8.14
C VAL A 973 -7.21 -11.93 -6.85
N MET A 974 -6.05 -12.47 -6.47
CA MET A 974 -5.21 -11.88 -5.42
C MET A 974 -4.40 -10.71 -6.00
N LEU A 975 -4.87 -9.49 -5.78
CA LEU A 975 -4.16 -8.28 -6.18
C LEU A 975 -3.21 -7.86 -5.05
N ASP A 976 -1.90 -7.86 -5.31
CA ASP A 976 -0.92 -7.33 -4.35
C ASP A 976 -1.13 -5.82 -4.12
N ILE A 977 -0.66 -5.33 -2.97
CA ILE A 977 -0.93 -3.97 -2.47
C ILE A 977 -0.62 -2.89 -3.51
N ALA A 978 0.51 -3.03 -4.21
CA ALA A 978 1.00 -2.04 -5.17
C ALA A 978 0.22 -2.03 -6.50
N THR A 979 -0.30 -3.19 -6.93
CA THR A 979 -0.94 -3.36 -8.25
C THR A 979 -2.45 -3.14 -8.21
N ALA A 980 -3.09 -3.27 -7.05
CA ALA A 980 -4.56 -3.25 -6.95
C ALA A 980 -5.23 -1.96 -7.48
N ALA A 981 -4.55 -0.80 -7.43
CA ALA A 981 -5.09 0.45 -7.98
C ALA A 981 -5.03 0.52 -9.52
N ASN A 982 -4.21 -0.31 -10.15
CA ASN A 982 -4.00 -0.35 -11.60
C ASN A 982 -4.93 -1.33 -12.32
N PHE A 983 -5.52 -2.26 -11.58
CA PHE A 983 -6.46 -3.29 -12.03
C PHE A 983 -7.85 -3.08 -11.40
N PRO A 984 -8.54 -1.95 -11.68
CA PRO A 984 -9.79 -1.60 -11.00
C PRO A 984 -10.98 -2.49 -11.39
N CYS A 985 -10.90 -3.21 -12.52
CA CYS A 985 -11.95 -4.10 -13.03
C CYS A 985 -11.87 -5.51 -12.44
N GLN A 986 -10.68 -6.01 -12.11
CA GLN A 986 -10.50 -7.34 -11.54
C GLN A 986 -11.10 -7.37 -10.13
N ARG A 987 -11.89 -8.40 -9.82
CA ARG A 987 -12.51 -8.59 -8.51
C ARG A 987 -11.51 -9.25 -7.56
N PRO A 988 -11.18 -8.63 -6.40
CA PRO A 988 -10.43 -9.34 -5.36
C PRO A 988 -11.26 -10.52 -4.84
N PHE A 989 -10.61 -11.58 -4.35
CA PHE A 989 -11.35 -12.65 -3.68
C PHE A 989 -12.11 -12.10 -2.47
N SER A 990 -13.27 -12.67 -2.18
CA SER A 990 -14.11 -12.22 -1.06
C SER A 990 -13.77 -12.93 0.24
N GLU A 991 -14.07 -12.27 1.35
CA GLU A 991 -14.08 -12.87 2.68
C GLU A 991 -15.50 -12.79 3.20
N HIS A 992 -16.09 -13.91 3.60
CA HIS A 992 -17.46 -13.95 4.11
C HIS A 992 -17.56 -14.90 5.31
N LEU A 993 -18.16 -14.41 6.40
CA LEU A 993 -18.31 -15.17 7.66
C LEU A 993 -16.98 -15.75 8.21
N GLY A 994 -15.85 -15.08 7.93
CA GLY A 994 -14.52 -15.52 8.38
C GLY A 994 -13.86 -16.59 7.50
N VAL A 995 -14.50 -16.98 6.39
CA VAL A 995 -13.95 -17.89 5.37
C VAL A 995 -13.62 -17.11 4.11
N ALA A 996 -12.45 -17.36 3.52
CA ALA A 996 -12.04 -16.74 2.26
C ALA A 996 -12.53 -17.53 1.03
N GLU A 997 -12.79 -16.83 -0.06
CA GLU A 997 -12.84 -17.43 -1.39
C GLU A 997 -11.40 -17.69 -1.87
N LEU A 998 -11.14 -18.86 -2.47
CA LEU A 998 -9.82 -19.15 -3.02
C LEU A 998 -9.61 -18.40 -4.34
N PRO A 999 -8.54 -17.59 -4.49
CA PRO A 999 -8.24 -16.92 -5.75
C PRO A 999 -7.75 -17.91 -6.81
N GLU A 1000 -8.00 -17.59 -8.07
CA GLU A 1000 -7.50 -18.36 -9.23
C GLU A 1000 -6.22 -17.77 -9.83
N TYR A 1001 -5.98 -16.47 -9.60
CA TYR A 1001 -4.81 -15.77 -10.09
C TYR A 1001 -4.24 -14.83 -9.03
N ARG A 1002 -2.96 -14.46 -9.17
CA ARG A 1002 -2.31 -13.38 -8.43
C ARG A 1002 -1.70 -12.38 -9.39
N ILE A 1003 -1.81 -11.09 -9.09
CA ILE A 1003 -1.14 -10.00 -9.83
C ILE A 1003 -0.14 -9.32 -8.89
N GLN A 1004 1.13 -9.39 -9.27
CA GLN A 1004 2.28 -8.94 -8.47
C GLN A 1004 2.94 -7.70 -9.09
N PRO A 1005 3.56 -6.81 -8.30
CA PRO A 1005 4.34 -5.68 -8.82
C PRO A 1005 5.68 -6.15 -9.40
N ASN A 1006 6.57 -5.22 -9.77
CA ASN A 1006 7.92 -5.55 -10.22
C ASN A 1006 8.72 -6.34 -9.15
N PHE A 1007 9.77 -7.04 -9.57
CA PHE A 1007 10.50 -8.00 -8.73
C PHE A 1007 11.04 -7.37 -7.43
N LYS A 1008 11.66 -6.19 -7.50
CA LYS A 1008 12.17 -5.48 -6.32
C LYS A 1008 11.05 -5.22 -5.30
N GLN A 1009 9.87 -4.79 -5.75
CA GLN A 1009 8.71 -4.51 -4.89
C GLN A 1009 8.03 -5.78 -4.36
N ILE A 1010 8.06 -6.89 -5.10
CA ILE A 1010 7.55 -8.18 -4.61
C ILE A 1010 8.34 -8.61 -3.37
N VAL A 1011 9.67 -8.69 -3.53
CA VAL A 1011 10.57 -9.27 -2.53
C VAL A 1011 10.65 -8.42 -1.27
N SER A 1012 10.74 -7.09 -1.43
CA SER A 1012 10.94 -6.16 -0.31
C SER A 1012 9.66 -5.68 0.38
N SER A 1013 8.49 -5.97 -0.18
CA SER A 1013 7.22 -5.46 0.35
C SER A 1013 6.11 -6.50 0.29
N SER A 1014 5.70 -6.97 -0.89
CA SER A 1014 4.49 -7.81 -0.98
C SER A 1014 4.63 -9.14 -0.22
N ASN A 1015 5.77 -9.83 -0.38
CA ASN A 1015 5.98 -11.12 0.28
C ASN A 1015 6.16 -11.00 1.80
N MET A 1016 6.74 -9.90 2.25
CA MET A 1016 6.96 -9.58 3.66
C MET A 1016 5.67 -9.15 4.35
N TRP A 1017 4.94 -8.20 3.75
CA TRP A 1017 3.73 -7.66 4.35
C TRP A 1017 2.58 -8.66 4.43
N GLN A 1018 2.44 -9.49 3.40
CA GLN A 1018 1.32 -10.43 3.24
C GLN A 1018 1.64 -11.85 3.75
N SER A 1019 2.71 -11.99 4.52
CA SER A 1019 3.23 -13.27 5.00
C SER A 1019 2.18 -14.05 5.81
N ALA A 1020 2.28 -15.37 5.79
CA ALA A 1020 1.45 -16.24 6.62
C ALA A 1020 1.70 -16.03 8.13
N GLN A 1021 2.95 -15.76 8.51
CA GLN A 1021 3.37 -15.56 9.89
C GLN A 1021 2.72 -14.32 10.53
N ASP A 1022 2.38 -13.34 9.70
CA ASP A 1022 1.73 -12.09 10.11
C ASP A 1022 0.22 -12.06 9.87
N GLY A 1023 -0.35 -13.19 9.43
CA GLY A 1023 -1.77 -13.36 9.18
C GLY A 1023 -2.25 -12.65 7.91
N GLY A 1024 -1.39 -12.54 6.90
CA GLY A 1024 -1.80 -12.15 5.55
C GLY A 1024 -2.41 -13.31 4.75
N PRO A 1025 -2.91 -13.06 3.52
CA PRO A 1025 -3.58 -14.07 2.69
C PRO A 1025 -2.75 -15.33 2.39
N PHE A 1026 -1.42 -15.25 2.47
CA PHE A 1026 -0.55 -16.42 2.30
C PHE A 1026 -0.82 -17.51 3.32
N LEU A 1027 -1.41 -17.18 4.46
CA LEU A 1027 -1.81 -18.13 5.49
C LEU A 1027 -2.54 -19.34 4.90
N PHE A 1028 -3.60 -19.13 4.12
CA PHE A 1028 -4.35 -20.21 3.48
C PHE A 1028 -3.94 -20.47 2.03
N ILE A 1029 -3.44 -19.46 1.31
CA ILE A 1029 -3.01 -19.62 -0.10
C ILE A 1029 -1.86 -20.62 -0.21
N GLN A 1030 -0.80 -20.50 0.60
CA GLN A 1030 0.35 -21.40 0.49
C GLN A 1030 0.04 -22.84 0.95
N ALA A 1031 -1.00 -23.00 1.79
CA ALA A 1031 -1.45 -24.28 2.29
C ALA A 1031 -2.34 -25.00 1.25
N LEU A 1032 -3.18 -24.28 0.51
CA LEU A 1032 -4.21 -24.86 -0.36
C LEU A 1032 -3.89 -24.76 -1.86
N LEU A 1033 -2.98 -23.87 -2.28
CA LEU A 1033 -2.74 -23.55 -3.68
C LEU A 1033 -1.25 -23.70 -4.04
N ARG A 1034 -1.00 -24.20 -5.24
CA ARG A 1034 0.29 -24.17 -5.94
C ARG A 1034 0.28 -23.04 -6.96
N THR A 1035 1.44 -22.45 -7.22
CA THR A 1035 1.59 -21.34 -8.15
C THR A 1035 2.26 -21.76 -9.46
N THR A 1036 1.93 -21.09 -10.55
CA THR A 1036 2.63 -21.20 -11.83
C THR A 1036 2.68 -19.83 -12.49
N ALA A 1037 3.86 -19.37 -12.92
CA ALA A 1037 3.99 -18.07 -13.57
C ALA A 1037 3.37 -18.09 -14.97
N VAL A 1038 2.66 -17.02 -15.33
CA VAL A 1038 2.13 -16.76 -16.67
C VAL A 1038 2.98 -15.66 -17.32
N PRO A 1039 3.65 -15.92 -18.47
CA PRO A 1039 4.41 -14.88 -19.14
C PRO A 1039 3.53 -13.69 -19.53
N SER A 1040 4.02 -12.50 -19.23
CA SER A 1040 3.30 -11.27 -19.49
C SER A 1040 4.25 -10.16 -19.94
N TYR A 1041 3.71 -9.24 -20.72
CA TYR A 1041 4.45 -8.21 -21.44
C TYR A 1041 3.64 -6.92 -21.41
N LEU A 1042 4.29 -5.76 -21.24
CA LEU A 1042 3.61 -4.49 -21.38
C LEU A 1042 3.59 -4.10 -22.85
N ARG A 1043 2.39 -3.86 -23.42
CA ARG A 1043 2.22 -3.49 -24.82
C ARG A 1043 3.10 -2.30 -25.18
N ASP A 1044 3.94 -2.48 -26.20
CA ASP A 1044 4.85 -1.49 -26.76
C ASP A 1044 5.94 -0.94 -25.81
N ASP A 1045 6.12 -1.52 -24.61
CA ASP A 1045 7.26 -1.26 -23.72
C ASP A 1045 7.89 -2.57 -23.23
N TRP A 1046 8.67 -3.17 -24.12
CA TRP A 1046 9.29 -4.49 -23.92
C TRP A 1046 10.43 -4.50 -22.90
N TYR A 1047 10.93 -3.32 -22.50
CA TYR A 1047 11.98 -3.12 -21.50
C TYR A 1047 11.43 -2.98 -20.08
N ARG A 1048 10.11 -3.00 -19.90
CA ARG A 1048 9.50 -2.77 -18.58
C ARG A 1048 9.29 -4.07 -17.80
N ASP A 1049 9.92 -4.15 -16.63
CA ASP A 1049 9.40 -4.99 -15.55
C ASP A 1049 8.17 -4.29 -14.94
N TRP A 1050 7.00 -4.62 -15.47
CA TRP A 1050 5.74 -4.13 -14.94
C TRP A 1050 5.31 -4.93 -13.70
N GLY A 1051 5.75 -6.18 -13.58
CA GLY A 1051 5.29 -7.17 -12.62
C GLY A 1051 4.99 -8.51 -13.26
N SER A 1052 4.20 -9.34 -12.57
CA SER A 1052 3.92 -10.72 -12.99
C SER A 1052 2.50 -11.16 -12.65
N ILE A 1053 2.04 -12.18 -13.39
CA ILE A 1053 0.78 -12.88 -13.11
C ILE A 1053 1.11 -14.33 -12.77
N GLU A 1054 0.52 -14.84 -11.71
CA GLU A 1054 0.59 -16.25 -11.34
C GLU A 1054 -0.80 -16.87 -11.44
N ARG A 1055 -0.87 -18.10 -11.96
CA ARG A 1055 -2.06 -18.94 -11.90
C ARG A 1055 -1.98 -19.83 -10.66
N TYR A 1056 -3.08 -19.93 -9.92
CA TYR A 1056 -3.23 -20.83 -8.79
C TYR A 1056 -3.87 -22.15 -9.21
N GLN A 1057 -3.35 -23.24 -8.64
CA GLN A 1057 -3.89 -24.58 -8.80
C GLN A 1057 -4.14 -25.19 -7.42
N ARG A 1058 -5.34 -25.72 -7.17
CA ARG A 1058 -5.64 -26.34 -5.88
C ARG A 1058 -4.76 -27.57 -5.64
N VAL A 1059 -4.18 -27.68 -4.45
CA VAL A 1059 -3.45 -28.88 -4.00
C VAL A 1059 -4.37 -30.10 -3.98
N VAL A 1060 -5.60 -29.92 -3.49
CA VAL A 1060 -6.68 -30.92 -3.56
C VAL A 1060 -7.78 -30.39 -4.49
N PRO A 1061 -8.12 -31.10 -5.58
CA PRO A 1061 -9.15 -30.66 -6.52
C PRO A 1061 -10.52 -30.47 -5.84
N ALA A 1062 -11.28 -29.47 -6.31
CA ALA A 1062 -12.61 -29.16 -5.78
C ALA A 1062 -13.62 -30.31 -5.91
N SER A 1063 -13.41 -31.24 -6.86
CA SER A 1063 -14.23 -32.45 -7.00
C SER A 1063 -14.07 -33.43 -5.84
N ARG A 1064 -12.93 -33.41 -5.14
CA ARG A 1064 -12.69 -34.23 -3.94
C ARG A 1064 -12.94 -33.43 -2.65
N ALA A 1065 -12.55 -32.16 -2.64
CA ALA A 1065 -12.72 -31.25 -1.51
C ALA A 1065 -13.52 -30.00 -1.91
N PRO A 1066 -14.87 -30.09 -2.02
CA PRO A 1066 -15.73 -28.94 -2.28
C PRO A 1066 -15.64 -27.90 -1.16
N ASN A 1067 -16.12 -26.68 -1.42
CA ASN A 1067 -16.19 -25.63 -0.39
C ASN A 1067 -17.20 -26.06 0.70
N ALA A 1068 -16.86 -25.84 1.98
CA ALA A 1068 -17.74 -26.18 3.09
C ALA A 1068 -19.00 -25.33 3.11
N ASN A 1069 -20.14 -25.93 3.48
CA ASN A 1069 -21.33 -25.21 3.90
C ASN A 1069 -21.11 -24.65 5.31
N VAL A 1070 -21.46 -23.38 5.52
CA VAL A 1070 -21.27 -22.67 6.78
C VAL A 1070 -22.63 -22.37 7.39
N GLU A 1071 -22.89 -22.90 8.59
CA GLU A 1071 -24.11 -22.61 9.33
C GLU A 1071 -24.00 -21.25 10.01
N GLN A 1072 -24.85 -20.31 9.58
CA GLN A 1072 -24.91 -18.97 10.13
C GLN A 1072 -25.90 -18.90 11.31
N GLY A 1073 -25.47 -18.29 12.41
CA GLY A 1073 -26.32 -17.96 13.56
C GLY A 1073 -26.14 -16.53 14.04
N THR A 1074 -26.77 -16.18 15.15
CA THR A 1074 -26.61 -14.87 15.78
C THR A 1074 -26.65 -14.96 17.30
N GLN A 1075 -25.84 -14.15 17.96
CA GLN A 1075 -25.83 -14.03 19.41
C GLN A 1075 -25.75 -12.56 19.84
N ARG A 1076 -26.25 -12.27 21.04
CA ARG A 1076 -26.16 -10.94 21.65
C ARG A 1076 -25.01 -10.91 22.65
N VAL A 1077 -24.03 -10.05 22.42
CA VAL A 1077 -22.86 -9.88 23.29
C VAL A 1077 -22.76 -8.44 23.79
N PHE A 1078 -22.20 -8.26 24.99
CA PHE A 1078 -21.96 -6.94 25.56
C PHE A 1078 -20.63 -6.36 25.06
N GLY A 1079 -20.49 -5.02 25.11
CA GLY A 1079 -19.33 -4.35 24.52
C GLY A 1079 -17.98 -4.62 25.19
N TRP A 1080 -17.98 -5.30 26.34
CA TRP A 1080 -16.80 -5.71 27.10
C TRP A 1080 -16.52 -7.24 27.04
N SER A 1081 -17.36 -8.02 26.37
CA SER A 1081 -17.18 -9.47 26.26
C SER A 1081 -16.00 -9.81 25.34
N ARG A 1082 -15.07 -10.65 25.81
CA ARG A 1082 -13.91 -11.13 25.04
C ARG A 1082 -13.70 -12.62 25.28
N ASN A 1083 -14.00 -13.45 24.29
CA ASN A 1083 -13.93 -14.92 24.37
C ASN A 1083 -12.51 -15.42 24.04
N GLY A 1084 -11.52 -14.98 24.84
CA GLY A 1084 -10.11 -15.31 24.62
C GLY A 1084 -9.42 -14.47 23.53
N PRO A 1085 -8.07 -14.54 23.46
CA PRO A 1085 -7.29 -13.85 22.44
C PRO A 1085 -7.37 -14.54 21.07
N ILE A 1086 -7.21 -13.79 19.99
CA ILE A 1086 -6.89 -14.36 18.67
C ILE A 1086 -5.46 -14.91 18.72
N ARG A 1087 -5.22 -16.05 18.07
CA ARG A 1087 -3.88 -16.63 17.87
C ARG A 1087 -3.10 -15.82 16.82
N ALA A 1088 -2.65 -14.64 17.22
CA ALA A 1088 -1.82 -13.74 16.40
C ALA A 1088 -0.33 -13.91 16.75
N LEU A 1089 0.16 -15.14 16.58
CA LEU A 1089 1.55 -15.54 16.82
C LEU A 1089 1.98 -16.50 15.68
N PRO A 1090 3.22 -16.39 15.20
CA PRO A 1090 3.74 -17.21 14.11
C PRO A 1090 3.68 -18.71 14.40
#